data_AF-A0A2N1QK96-F1
#
_entry.id   AF-A0A2N1QK96-F1
#
_cell.length_a   1.000
_cell.length_b   1.000
_cell.length_c   1.000
_cell.angle_alpha   90.00
_cell.angle_beta   90.00
_cell.angle_gamma   90.00
#
_symmetry.space_group_name_H-M   'P 1'
#
loop_
_entity.id
_entity.type
_entity.pdbx_description
1 polymer ?
#
loop_
_entity_poly.entity_id
_entity_poly.type
_entity_poly.pdbx_seq_one_letter_code
_entity_poly.pdbx_strand_id
1 'polypeptide(L)'
;MPESLSYVMIFNLLFYGILGLAVLGGFLRGFKKTLFNFILMAVFYLVFFLTIESVSTALWSMTIPQLGTGLGFIDSSLSSYTSFEEAFNPLMVALLNIDLSTADAAMSEFILGMGMFVVKIAYTIIYFTVGLVLWKIVGFILRLIFIHNKKGENKNRLFGAIFGFANGALAVAVLLIMMGGFMSVVESISNVLPEDFDPTNLSLEPDRHQLYEASYSVIDLAETGDYTPADLVEIVDAYNGNLIVSIANSITMEDSYGQETPFNLVLFDKVVSFTYNDEQVSIRQELKVVSVIMASVFEALDEAGVAVTDLSGEDMGVILSAAASVDLTMLLDSKLISNALVYILSGDAGIEISDMLVIPDDIVWFDVLDDEGEIVTNGELRNILLALNAIVDVAGMIDFTNLDLNVISALTDDTIDTIFNSNVLVATVSNLLLTQDFGDTEVVIPDSVFDENGYLYKTELKAMANAVRLVVSETLTGSEFDFTAALTLSPTQIDTLFESEILSATIGKYLYSMSADPLIIPATVVEEVETSNGTILHTVVTTVEMKAVFNALAIIGFEDFDTMAFDATLIENFESTETPGTLDDDKLDTLFESGILHATFSKMLLDLTSGVDAVVSIPYFDSENNEVRETVGTIEYISTDELKATLKAIYALGFDDFDSLGTLDPSLLFDNIDVILESATLHATISETLFDLGSGVLEIPTLDFDNVSTVVTVGSGSTLTTYLIKDEITGIIDGLNVLGINDIEGFGGSISLANIVTETDQDKLLSSASLHYTVSKTLLDLGDSVLIVPEYTEDGIAEINRITKTVGTYDYVSKTELKALINAFKTMGFTNLESFGAEIESEAFFTNAAELIESASIQATLSDKMLNGTGGNLVVPDSVRTTVGLVTYVDSTEILALMDSLDLIGLNDFTALSFNPSNLFGVDYDVLFASSSMQATVSKPVLDAALDETAAVGTTSLIVPNALRESINVNTLPVDQIELDELKTLLEALDVLGITDFTTGNFDATTITSLTDPQLTTMLLSGSIHVTFDNMLDSNPNISVPELAETDLLYSVNNLTLANEIKYFILAAGTIGGSDFTSVDFDYTAIMALSDTEQQTILISMIVRNILTPDLETAVTVMNITADPDYVVDAEDYENNDILTFFTYLDIIEILKFLNDEPYID
;
A
#
# COMPACT_ATOMS: atom_id res chain seq x y z
N MET A 1 31.02 -89.58 -12.22
CA MET A 1 31.35 -89.36 -10.78
C MET A 1 30.08 -89.59 -9.96
N PRO A 2 30.11 -89.95 -8.67
CA PRO A 2 28.86 -90.23 -7.93
C PRO A 2 28.02 -88.95 -7.75
N GLU A 3 26.72 -89.05 -8.04
CA GLU A 3 25.67 -88.00 -8.03
C GLU A 3 25.35 -87.40 -6.63
N SER A 4 26.31 -87.20 -5.72
CA SER A 4 25.95 -86.73 -4.37
C SER A 4 27.01 -85.96 -3.57
N LEU A 5 27.98 -85.29 -4.20
CA LEU A 5 28.81 -84.31 -3.48
C LEU A 5 28.48 -82.89 -3.95
N SER A 6 28.08 -82.01 -3.03
CA SER A 6 27.93 -80.59 -3.33
C SER A 6 29.29 -79.94 -3.62
N TYR A 7 29.31 -78.92 -4.48
CA TYR A 7 30.54 -78.18 -4.82
C TYR A 7 31.22 -77.59 -3.59
N VAL A 8 30.45 -77.12 -2.59
CA VAL A 8 30.96 -76.66 -1.29
C VAL A 8 31.79 -77.75 -0.59
N MET A 9 31.34 -79.01 -0.62
CA MET A 9 32.05 -80.13 -0.03
C MET A 9 33.34 -80.45 -0.81
N ILE A 10 33.33 -80.30 -2.13
CA ILE A 10 34.51 -80.49 -2.99
C ILE A 10 35.60 -79.47 -2.63
N PHE A 11 35.28 -78.19 -2.56
CA PHE A 11 36.26 -77.15 -2.18
C PHE A 11 36.76 -77.32 -0.74
N ASN A 12 35.88 -77.66 0.20
CA ASN A 12 36.28 -77.95 1.57
C ASN A 12 37.25 -79.15 1.64
N LEU A 13 36.95 -80.25 0.93
CA LEU A 13 37.82 -81.42 0.91
C LEU A 13 39.17 -81.09 0.27
N LEU A 14 39.18 -80.27 -0.79
CA LEU A 14 40.37 -79.83 -1.49
C LEU A 14 41.25 -78.95 -0.60
N PHE A 15 40.74 -77.84 -0.08
CA PHE A 15 41.54 -76.91 0.73
C PHE A 15 41.94 -77.49 2.10
N TYR A 16 40.99 -78.05 2.87
CA TYR A 16 41.31 -78.67 4.16
C TYR A 16 42.11 -79.95 3.99
N GLY A 17 41.94 -80.67 2.88
CA GLY A 17 42.76 -81.84 2.53
C GLY A 17 44.22 -81.45 2.31
N ILE A 18 44.49 -80.39 1.54
CA ILE A 18 45.85 -79.85 1.34
C ILE A 18 46.46 -79.43 2.67
N LEU A 19 45.72 -78.65 3.48
CA LEU A 19 46.18 -78.19 4.80
C LEU A 19 46.45 -79.38 5.73
N GLY A 20 45.54 -80.35 5.82
CA GLY A 20 45.66 -81.52 6.68
C GLY A 20 46.84 -82.41 6.29
N LEU A 21 47.04 -82.68 5.00
CA LEU A 21 48.20 -83.42 4.50
C LEU A 21 49.52 -82.68 4.74
N ALA A 22 49.53 -81.35 4.60
CA ALA A 22 50.71 -80.54 4.86
C ALA A 22 51.08 -80.51 6.35
N VAL A 23 50.09 -80.41 7.25
CA VAL A 23 50.25 -80.53 8.71
C VAL A 23 50.84 -81.89 9.08
N LEU A 24 50.25 -82.99 8.57
CA LEU A 24 50.71 -84.35 8.80
C LEU A 24 52.15 -84.54 8.28
N GLY A 25 52.41 -84.09 7.05
CA GLY A 25 53.75 -84.12 6.46
C GLY A 25 54.77 -83.33 7.27
N GLY A 26 54.38 -82.16 7.78
CA GLY A 26 55.19 -81.31 8.64
C GLY A 26 55.51 -81.96 9.99
N PHE A 27 54.51 -82.59 10.61
CA PHE A 27 54.66 -83.35 11.86
C PHE A 27 55.64 -84.52 11.71
N LEU A 28 55.55 -85.26 10.60
CA LEU A 28 56.41 -86.40 10.30
C LEU A 28 57.86 -85.96 9.99
N ARG A 29 58.03 -84.87 9.23
CA ARG A 29 59.34 -84.35 8.80
C ARG A 29 60.11 -83.63 9.93
N GLY A 30 59.38 -82.97 10.85
CA GLY A 30 59.92 -82.21 11.98
C GLY A 30 60.30 -80.76 11.63
N PHE A 31 60.38 -79.90 12.65
CA PHE A 31 60.45 -78.42 12.52
C PHE A 31 61.48 -77.91 11.50
N LYS A 32 62.78 -78.18 11.69
CA LYS A 32 63.87 -77.62 10.86
C LYS A 32 63.68 -77.92 9.37
N LYS A 33 63.23 -79.14 9.04
CA LYS A 33 63.04 -79.61 7.66
C LYS A 33 61.83 -78.98 7.01
N THR A 34 60.75 -78.79 7.77
CA THR A 34 59.52 -78.19 7.28
C THR A 34 59.66 -76.68 7.12
N LEU A 35 60.30 -76.00 8.08
CA LEU A 35 60.61 -74.56 7.99
C LEU A 35 61.47 -74.24 6.76
N PHE A 36 62.52 -75.02 6.49
CA PHE A 36 63.35 -74.82 5.31
C PHE A 36 62.55 -74.97 4.01
N ASN A 37 61.67 -75.98 3.93
CA ASN A 37 60.84 -76.17 2.76
C ASN A 37 59.84 -75.02 2.58
N PHE A 38 59.26 -74.53 3.67
CA PHE A 38 58.39 -73.37 3.67
C PHE A 38 59.10 -72.13 3.13
N ILE A 39 60.27 -71.77 3.69
CA ILE A 39 61.05 -70.61 3.24
C ILE A 39 61.47 -70.77 1.77
N LEU A 40 61.96 -71.96 1.39
CA LEU A 40 62.39 -72.24 0.02
C LEU A 40 61.24 -72.07 -0.99
N MET A 41 60.04 -72.53 -0.65
CA MET A 41 58.87 -72.38 -1.52
C MET A 41 58.33 -70.94 -1.51
N ALA A 42 58.33 -70.27 -0.36
CA ALA A 42 57.94 -68.86 -0.28
C ALA A 42 58.83 -67.97 -1.15
N VAL A 43 60.14 -68.18 -1.14
CA VAL A 43 61.09 -67.46 -2.01
C VAL A 43 60.83 -67.75 -3.48
N PHE A 44 60.51 -69.00 -3.86
CA PHE A 44 60.20 -69.35 -5.25
C PHE A 44 59.02 -68.54 -5.80
N TYR A 45 57.90 -68.52 -5.08
CA TYR A 45 56.73 -67.77 -5.52
C TYR A 45 56.97 -66.25 -5.48
N LEU A 46 57.67 -65.75 -4.45
CA LEU A 46 57.99 -64.33 -4.35
C LEU A 46 58.89 -63.86 -5.51
N VAL A 47 59.91 -64.65 -5.88
CA VAL A 47 60.78 -64.34 -7.02
C VAL A 47 59.98 -64.31 -8.32
N PHE A 48 59.07 -65.27 -8.53
CA PHE A 48 58.21 -65.29 -9.71
C PHE A 48 57.42 -63.98 -9.88
N PHE A 49 56.60 -63.60 -8.89
CA PHE A 49 55.74 -62.41 -9.01
C PHE A 49 56.53 -61.09 -9.03
N LEU A 50 57.74 -61.04 -8.47
CA LEU A 50 58.62 -59.87 -8.56
C LEU A 50 59.35 -59.77 -9.91
N THR A 51 59.52 -60.87 -10.65
CA THR A 51 60.37 -60.90 -11.86
C THR A 51 59.61 -61.20 -13.15
N ILE A 52 58.35 -61.62 -13.08
CA ILE A 52 57.56 -62.03 -14.26
C ILE A 52 57.58 -61.01 -15.39
N GLU A 53 57.36 -59.73 -15.09
CA GLU A 53 57.38 -58.65 -16.10
C GLU A 53 58.77 -58.51 -16.72
N SER A 54 59.79 -58.22 -15.92
CA SER A 54 61.16 -58.03 -16.43
C SER A 54 61.70 -59.24 -17.19
N VAL A 55 61.36 -60.45 -16.77
CA VAL A 55 61.79 -61.67 -17.46
C VAL A 55 61.01 -61.87 -18.76
N SER A 56 59.70 -61.61 -18.78
CA SER A 56 58.92 -61.69 -20.02
C SER A 56 59.44 -60.70 -21.07
N THR A 57 59.67 -59.44 -20.71
CA THR A 57 60.25 -58.43 -21.61
C THR A 57 61.66 -58.82 -22.09
N ALA A 58 62.48 -59.40 -21.21
CA ALA A 58 63.77 -59.93 -21.61
C ALA A 58 63.63 -61.10 -22.59
N LEU A 59 62.67 -62.00 -22.39
CA LEU A 59 62.41 -63.13 -23.31
C LEU A 59 61.89 -62.68 -24.68
N TRP A 60 61.11 -61.59 -24.73
CA TRP A 60 60.59 -61.01 -25.96
C TRP A 60 61.71 -60.56 -26.92
N SER A 61 62.66 -59.81 -26.37
CA SER A 61 63.80 -59.23 -27.10
C SER A 61 65.01 -60.17 -27.17
N MET A 62 65.03 -61.27 -26.42
CA MET A 62 66.16 -62.19 -26.37
C MET A 62 66.39 -62.89 -27.71
N THR A 63 67.62 -62.80 -28.21
CA THR A 63 68.07 -63.55 -29.39
C THR A 63 68.19 -65.04 -29.07
N ILE A 64 67.28 -65.85 -29.61
CA ILE A 64 67.24 -67.31 -29.58
C ILE A 64 67.60 -67.84 -30.98
N PRO A 65 68.84 -68.29 -31.23
CA PRO A 65 69.30 -68.71 -32.56
C PRO A 65 68.49 -69.85 -33.21
N GLN A 66 67.75 -70.63 -32.41
CA GLN A 66 66.94 -71.77 -32.85
C GLN A 66 65.49 -71.40 -33.14
N LEU A 67 65.06 -70.17 -32.84
CA LEU A 67 63.67 -69.72 -32.94
C LEU A 67 63.18 -69.75 -34.39
N GLY A 68 63.93 -69.20 -35.34
CA GLY A 68 63.59 -69.24 -36.76
C GLY A 68 63.43 -70.66 -37.31
N THR A 69 64.17 -71.65 -36.77
CA THR A 69 63.96 -73.05 -37.18
C THR A 69 62.61 -73.57 -36.71
N GLY A 70 62.15 -73.17 -35.52
CA GLY A 70 60.85 -73.53 -34.97
C GLY A 70 59.70 -72.83 -35.68
N LEU A 71 59.82 -71.52 -35.95
CA LEU A 71 58.79 -70.74 -36.65
C LEU A 71 58.71 -71.06 -38.14
N GLY A 72 59.81 -71.51 -38.75
CA GLY A 72 59.85 -71.98 -40.13
C GLY A 72 58.94 -73.17 -40.45
N PHE A 73 58.47 -73.91 -39.42
CA PHE A 73 57.46 -74.96 -39.58
C PHE A 73 56.03 -74.41 -39.71
N ILE A 74 55.79 -73.19 -39.24
CA ILE A 74 54.50 -72.49 -39.38
C ILE A 74 54.46 -71.82 -40.76
N ASP A 75 55.47 -71.00 -41.06
CA ASP A 75 55.66 -70.39 -42.38
C ASP A 75 57.16 -70.24 -42.70
N SER A 76 57.54 -70.62 -43.92
CA SER A 76 58.94 -70.60 -44.37
C SER A 76 59.60 -69.21 -44.34
N SER A 77 58.81 -68.14 -44.46
CA SER A 77 59.25 -66.74 -44.39
C SER A 77 59.73 -66.35 -42.99
N LEU A 78 59.38 -67.11 -41.95
CA LEU A 78 59.74 -66.84 -40.57
C LEU A 78 61.10 -67.44 -40.17
N SER A 79 61.75 -68.17 -41.09
CA SER A 79 62.95 -68.96 -40.80
C SER A 79 64.20 -68.15 -40.46
N SER A 80 64.23 -66.86 -40.82
CA SER A 80 65.36 -65.96 -40.62
C SER A 80 65.35 -65.20 -39.29
N TYR A 81 64.24 -65.19 -38.54
CA TYR A 81 64.12 -64.39 -37.33
C TYR A 81 64.71 -65.07 -36.10
N THR A 82 65.32 -64.27 -35.22
CA THR A 82 66.06 -64.78 -34.06
C THR A 82 65.56 -64.29 -32.71
N SER A 83 64.64 -63.34 -32.64
CA SER A 83 63.90 -62.97 -31.42
C SER A 83 62.39 -63.03 -31.66
N PHE A 84 61.59 -63.08 -30.59
CA PHE A 84 60.13 -63.01 -30.71
C PHE A 84 59.68 -61.64 -31.21
N GLU A 85 60.32 -60.58 -30.72
CA GLU A 85 60.10 -59.20 -31.15
C GLU A 85 60.23 -59.01 -32.67
N GLU A 86 61.33 -59.50 -33.27
CA GLU A 86 61.56 -59.39 -34.73
C GLU A 86 60.60 -60.27 -35.54
N ALA A 87 60.21 -61.43 -34.98
CA ALA A 87 59.37 -62.39 -35.67
C ALA A 87 57.88 -62.06 -35.61
N PHE A 88 57.44 -61.19 -34.69
CA PHE A 88 56.03 -61.04 -34.36
C PHE A 88 55.18 -60.44 -35.48
N ASN A 89 55.58 -59.30 -36.08
CA ASN A 89 54.81 -58.73 -37.20
C ASN A 89 54.71 -59.70 -38.41
N PRO A 90 55.82 -60.30 -38.89
CA PRO A 90 55.76 -61.34 -39.92
C PRO A 90 54.88 -62.55 -39.54
N LEU A 91 54.88 -62.94 -38.25
CA LEU A 91 54.04 -64.03 -37.72
C LEU A 91 52.55 -63.66 -37.77
N MET A 92 52.18 -62.41 -37.47
CA MET A 92 50.80 -61.92 -37.56
C MET A 92 50.29 -61.87 -38.99
N VAL A 93 51.14 -61.46 -39.95
CA VAL A 93 50.82 -61.51 -41.38
C VAL A 93 50.58 -62.96 -41.82
N ALA A 94 51.45 -63.89 -41.41
CA ALA A 94 51.34 -65.29 -41.81
C ALA A 94 50.13 -66.02 -41.20
N LEU A 95 49.80 -65.76 -39.93
CA LEU A 95 48.73 -66.47 -39.22
C LEU A 95 47.35 -65.83 -39.38
N LEU A 96 47.28 -64.49 -39.38
CA LEU A 96 46.03 -63.75 -39.26
C LEU A 96 45.82 -62.75 -40.40
N ASN A 97 46.77 -62.66 -41.35
CA ASN A 97 46.74 -61.70 -42.46
C ASN A 97 46.64 -60.24 -42.00
N ILE A 98 47.25 -59.92 -40.86
CA ILE A 98 47.31 -58.58 -40.28
C ILE A 98 48.74 -58.06 -40.41
N ASP A 99 48.95 -56.96 -41.13
CA ASP A 99 50.24 -56.27 -41.24
C ASP A 99 50.29 -55.06 -40.32
N LEU A 100 51.02 -55.19 -39.21
CA LEU A 100 51.16 -54.15 -38.19
C LEU A 100 51.90 -52.91 -38.69
N SER A 101 52.65 -53.01 -39.80
CA SER A 101 53.32 -51.84 -40.38
C SER A 101 52.37 -50.86 -41.07
N THR A 102 51.15 -51.31 -41.36
CA THR A 102 50.08 -50.51 -41.98
C THR A 102 48.93 -50.23 -41.02
N ALA A 103 48.96 -50.82 -39.83
CA ALA A 103 47.99 -50.55 -38.79
C ALA A 103 48.26 -49.18 -38.16
N ASP A 104 47.20 -48.55 -37.67
CA ASP A 104 47.33 -47.37 -36.83
C ASP A 104 48.19 -47.66 -35.57
N ALA A 105 48.84 -46.64 -35.04
CA ALA A 105 49.70 -46.74 -33.86
C ALA A 105 48.99 -47.42 -32.68
N ALA A 106 47.73 -47.04 -32.39
CA ALA A 106 46.95 -47.63 -31.31
C ALA A 106 46.68 -49.13 -31.55
N MET A 107 46.24 -49.51 -32.75
CA MET A 107 46.00 -50.92 -33.10
C MET A 107 47.29 -51.75 -33.04
N SER A 108 48.42 -51.17 -33.48
CA SER A 108 49.73 -51.82 -33.42
C SER A 108 50.18 -52.07 -31.97
N GLU A 109 50.04 -51.08 -31.08
CA GLU A 109 50.39 -51.21 -29.66
C GLU A 109 49.55 -52.28 -28.95
N PHE A 110 48.24 -52.32 -29.21
CA PHE A 110 47.35 -53.34 -28.65
C PHE A 110 47.80 -54.76 -29.06
N ILE A 111 48.04 -54.98 -30.35
CA ILE A 111 48.43 -56.30 -30.87
C ILE A 111 49.82 -56.71 -30.35
N LEU A 112 50.77 -55.78 -30.24
CA LEU A 112 52.08 -56.03 -29.62
C LEU A 112 51.94 -56.40 -28.13
N GLY A 113 51.09 -55.69 -27.39
CA GLY A 113 50.76 -56.00 -26.00
C GLY A 113 50.21 -57.42 -25.84
N MET A 114 49.27 -57.82 -26.70
CA MET A 114 48.77 -59.20 -26.76
C MET A 114 49.86 -60.23 -27.11
N GLY A 115 50.80 -59.89 -27.99
CA GLY A 115 51.96 -60.73 -28.28
C GLY A 115 52.82 -60.97 -27.03
N MET A 116 53.08 -59.90 -26.27
CA MET A 116 53.85 -59.98 -25.03
C MET A 116 53.12 -60.81 -23.96
N PHE A 117 51.79 -60.69 -23.89
CA PHE A 117 50.96 -61.52 -23.02
C PHE A 117 51.18 -63.03 -23.25
N VAL A 118 51.20 -63.48 -24.50
CA VAL A 118 51.41 -64.90 -24.83
C VAL A 118 52.76 -65.41 -24.31
N VAL A 119 53.83 -64.61 -24.44
CA VAL A 119 55.16 -64.97 -23.92
C VAL A 119 55.18 -65.00 -22.39
N LYS A 120 54.46 -64.10 -21.72
CA LYS A 120 54.31 -64.06 -20.26
C LYS A 120 53.61 -65.31 -19.72
N ILE A 121 52.56 -65.79 -20.39
CA ILE A 121 51.90 -67.07 -20.08
C ILE A 121 52.85 -68.25 -20.32
N ALA A 122 53.54 -68.29 -21.46
CA ALA A 122 54.51 -69.35 -21.77
C ALA A 122 55.62 -69.43 -20.70
N TYR A 123 56.16 -68.29 -20.27
CA TYR A 123 57.15 -68.23 -19.20
C TYR A 123 56.59 -68.77 -17.88
N THR A 124 55.37 -68.39 -17.53
CA THR A 124 54.69 -68.86 -16.31
C THR A 124 54.58 -70.39 -16.30
N ILE A 125 54.15 -70.98 -17.41
CA ILE A 125 54.05 -72.44 -17.55
C ILE A 125 55.44 -73.09 -17.39
N ILE A 126 56.47 -72.57 -18.06
CA ILE A 126 57.84 -73.10 -17.97
C ILE A 126 58.40 -72.97 -16.55
N TYR A 127 58.16 -71.85 -15.88
CA TYR A 127 58.64 -71.58 -14.53
C TYR A 127 58.06 -72.59 -13.52
N PHE A 128 56.75 -72.84 -13.57
CA PHE A 128 56.10 -73.77 -12.63
C PHE A 128 56.25 -75.25 -12.99
N THR A 129 56.60 -75.58 -14.23
CA THR A 129 56.85 -76.97 -14.65
C THR A 129 58.33 -77.35 -14.53
N VAL A 130 59.19 -76.75 -15.35
CA VAL A 130 60.62 -77.03 -15.43
C VAL A 130 61.37 -76.33 -14.31
N GLY A 131 61.09 -75.04 -14.10
CA GLY A 131 61.74 -74.22 -13.06
C GLY A 131 61.53 -74.79 -11.66
N LEU A 132 60.31 -75.24 -11.34
CA LEU A 132 59.98 -75.85 -10.06
C LEU A 132 60.78 -77.15 -9.81
N VAL A 133 60.99 -77.98 -10.83
CA VAL A 133 61.79 -79.21 -10.72
C VAL A 133 63.25 -78.87 -10.44
N LEU A 134 63.82 -77.94 -11.19
CA LEU A 134 65.19 -77.44 -10.97
C LEU A 134 65.34 -76.82 -9.58
N TRP A 135 64.37 -76.01 -9.15
CA TRP A 135 64.34 -75.38 -7.83
C TRP A 135 64.31 -76.41 -6.70
N LYS A 136 63.52 -77.48 -6.84
CA LYS A 136 63.48 -78.60 -5.88
C LYS A 136 64.81 -79.34 -5.80
N ILE A 137 65.54 -79.49 -6.91
CA ILE A 137 66.89 -80.09 -6.93
C ILE A 137 67.88 -79.18 -6.17
N VAL A 138 67.88 -77.88 -6.47
CA VAL A 138 68.72 -76.89 -5.76
C VAL A 138 68.40 -76.88 -4.26
N GLY A 139 67.11 -76.88 -3.91
CA GLY A 139 66.64 -76.98 -2.54
C GLY A 139 67.11 -78.25 -1.83
N PHE A 140 67.13 -79.39 -2.51
CA PHE A 140 67.65 -80.64 -1.98
C PHE A 140 69.14 -80.54 -1.65
N ILE A 141 69.93 -79.93 -2.54
CA ILE A 141 71.37 -79.70 -2.33
C ILE A 141 71.60 -78.76 -1.14
N LEU A 142 70.93 -77.61 -1.11
CA LEU A 142 71.03 -76.64 -0.01
C LEU A 142 70.63 -77.27 1.33
N ARG A 143 69.59 -78.10 1.34
CA ARG A 143 69.14 -78.79 2.54
C ARG A 143 70.21 -79.72 3.12
N LEU A 144 70.98 -80.43 2.28
CA LEU A 144 72.08 -81.28 2.72
C LEU A 144 73.21 -80.49 3.40
N ILE A 145 73.45 -79.26 2.93
CA ILE A 145 74.50 -78.39 3.44
C ILE A 145 74.09 -77.74 4.77
N PHE A 146 72.85 -77.24 4.88
CA PHE A 146 72.45 -76.40 6.03
C PHE A 146 71.75 -77.17 7.16
N ILE A 147 71.16 -78.35 6.89
CA ILE A 147 70.39 -79.10 7.90
C ILE A 147 71.11 -80.38 8.33
N HIS A 148 71.83 -80.30 9.44
CA HIS A 148 72.46 -81.44 10.10
C HIS A 148 71.66 -81.87 11.35
N ASN A 149 71.46 -83.17 11.55
CA ASN A 149 70.76 -83.72 12.72
C ASN A 149 71.74 -84.44 13.65
N LYS A 150 71.74 -84.14 14.96
CA LYS A 150 72.38 -85.01 15.96
C LYS A 150 71.43 -86.16 16.34
N LYS A 151 71.97 -87.37 16.49
CA LYS A 151 71.19 -88.57 16.80
C LYS A 151 70.60 -88.45 18.21
N GLY A 152 69.26 -88.34 18.32
CA GLY A 152 68.53 -88.20 19.59
C GLY A 152 67.91 -86.81 19.86
N GLU A 153 68.11 -85.82 18.99
CA GLU A 153 67.57 -84.47 19.14
C GLU A 153 66.03 -84.44 18.95
N ASN A 154 65.31 -83.67 19.78
CA ASN A 154 63.86 -83.54 19.67
C ASN A 154 63.50 -82.89 18.31
N LYS A 155 62.67 -83.58 17.52
CA LYS A 155 62.25 -83.11 16.19
C LYS A 155 61.23 -81.98 16.24
N ASN A 156 60.80 -81.56 17.45
CA ASN A 156 59.80 -80.52 17.68
C ASN A 156 58.62 -80.67 16.73
N ARG A 157 58.01 -81.87 16.75
CA ARG A 157 57.03 -82.30 15.73
C ARG A 157 55.80 -81.39 15.70
N LEU A 158 55.42 -80.80 16.83
CA LEU A 158 54.34 -79.81 16.90
C LEU A 158 54.69 -78.53 16.12
N PHE A 159 55.90 -77.97 16.30
CA PHE A 159 56.37 -76.87 15.47
C PHE A 159 56.54 -77.29 14.00
N GLY A 160 56.90 -78.55 13.74
CA GLY A 160 56.86 -79.13 12.39
C GLY A 160 55.46 -79.14 11.78
N ALA A 161 54.42 -79.42 12.57
CA ALA A 161 53.03 -79.34 12.16
C ALA A 161 52.58 -77.89 11.87
N ILE A 162 53.00 -76.91 12.68
CA ILE A 162 52.71 -75.47 12.45
C ILE A 162 53.31 -74.99 11.12
N PHE A 163 54.59 -75.27 10.86
CA PHE A 163 55.19 -74.90 9.57
C PHE A 163 54.71 -75.79 8.42
N GLY A 164 54.18 -76.97 8.73
CA GLY A 164 53.45 -77.81 7.79
C GLY A 164 52.14 -77.14 7.36
N PHE A 165 51.39 -76.61 8.33
CA PHE A 165 50.23 -75.76 8.08
C PHE A 165 50.60 -74.55 7.25
N ALA A 166 51.64 -73.78 7.63
CA ALA A 166 52.07 -72.60 6.88
C ALA A 166 52.45 -72.93 5.42
N ASN A 167 53.15 -74.04 5.18
CA ASN A 167 53.47 -74.51 3.82
C ASN A 167 52.23 -75.00 3.06
N GLY A 168 51.26 -75.59 3.76
CA GLY A 168 49.96 -75.94 3.19
C GLY A 168 49.16 -74.69 2.82
N ALA A 169 49.09 -73.71 3.72
CA ALA A 169 48.42 -72.43 3.52
C ALA A 169 49.03 -71.68 2.34
N LEU A 170 50.35 -71.70 2.18
CA LEU A 170 51.04 -71.11 1.03
C LEU A 170 50.75 -71.86 -0.28
N ALA A 171 50.61 -73.19 -0.26
CA ALA A 171 50.18 -73.96 -1.43
C ALA A 171 48.71 -73.69 -1.79
N VAL A 172 47.85 -73.53 -0.78
CA VAL A 172 46.46 -73.12 -0.96
C VAL A 172 46.39 -71.69 -1.50
N ALA A 173 47.19 -70.75 -0.98
CA ALA A 173 47.24 -69.38 -1.48
C ALA A 173 47.60 -69.31 -2.98
N VAL A 174 48.59 -70.08 -3.44
CA VAL A 174 48.93 -70.15 -4.87
C VAL A 174 47.81 -70.79 -5.69
N LEU A 175 47.12 -71.80 -5.13
CA LEU A 175 45.96 -72.40 -5.77
C LEU A 175 44.79 -71.40 -5.88
N LEU A 176 44.59 -70.55 -4.88
CA LEU A 176 43.58 -69.48 -4.86
C LEU A 176 43.87 -68.35 -5.86
N ILE A 177 45.13 -68.12 -6.25
CA ILE A 177 45.46 -67.16 -7.31
C ILE A 177 44.89 -67.68 -8.64
N MET A 178 45.23 -68.91 -9.03
CA MET A 178 44.76 -69.48 -10.30
C MET A 178 43.26 -69.79 -10.29
N MET A 179 42.75 -70.40 -9.21
CA MET A 179 41.33 -70.70 -9.10
C MET A 179 40.49 -69.44 -8.91
N GLY A 180 40.95 -68.46 -8.13
CA GLY A 180 40.21 -67.21 -7.92
C GLY A 180 40.09 -66.41 -9.21
N GLY A 181 41.18 -66.25 -9.95
CA GLY A 181 41.13 -65.59 -11.26
C GLY A 181 40.26 -66.32 -12.26
N PHE A 182 40.37 -67.66 -12.33
CA PHE A 182 39.49 -68.46 -13.19
C PHE A 182 38.00 -68.34 -12.79
N MET A 183 37.69 -68.40 -11.49
CA MET A 183 36.30 -68.25 -11.02
C MET A 183 35.74 -66.87 -11.31
N SER A 184 36.54 -65.80 -11.19
CA SER A 184 36.11 -64.45 -11.57
C SER A 184 35.85 -64.31 -13.07
N VAL A 185 36.64 -64.99 -13.92
CA VAL A 185 36.38 -65.06 -15.36
C VAL A 185 35.11 -65.86 -15.66
N VAL A 186 34.91 -67.02 -14.99
CA VAL A 186 33.70 -67.84 -15.14
C VAL A 186 32.46 -67.06 -14.70
N GLU A 187 32.55 -66.30 -13.60
CA GLU A 187 31.50 -65.40 -13.11
C GLU A 187 31.15 -64.32 -14.14
N SER A 188 32.17 -63.69 -14.73
CA SER A 188 31.95 -62.69 -15.79
C SER A 188 31.27 -63.31 -17.02
N ILE A 189 31.65 -64.53 -17.40
CA ILE A 189 31.01 -65.25 -18.51
C ILE A 189 29.57 -65.66 -18.15
N SER A 190 29.32 -66.19 -16.95
CA SER A 190 27.98 -66.64 -16.55
C SER A 190 26.98 -65.50 -16.50
N ASN A 191 27.42 -64.28 -16.17
CA ASN A 191 26.55 -63.11 -16.11
C ASN A 191 26.04 -62.65 -17.49
N VAL A 192 26.67 -63.06 -18.58
CA VAL A 192 26.27 -62.70 -19.96
C VAL A 192 25.44 -63.78 -20.63
N LEU A 193 25.54 -65.02 -20.15
CA LEU A 193 24.85 -66.16 -20.78
C LEU A 193 23.37 -66.19 -20.35
N PRO A 194 22.42 -66.22 -21.29
CA PRO A 194 21.01 -66.38 -20.96
C PRO A 194 20.72 -67.77 -20.37
N GLU A 195 19.67 -67.91 -19.56
CA GLU A 195 19.36 -69.16 -18.82
C GLU A 195 19.13 -70.38 -19.74
N ASP A 196 18.70 -70.15 -20.98
CA ASP A 196 18.39 -71.16 -22.00
C ASP A 196 19.55 -71.45 -22.97
N PHE A 197 20.75 -70.93 -22.68
CA PHE A 197 21.91 -71.07 -23.54
C PHE A 197 22.30 -72.54 -23.79
N ASP A 198 22.27 -72.97 -25.07
CA ASP A 198 22.71 -74.30 -25.50
C ASP A 198 24.18 -74.28 -25.98
N PRO A 199 25.12 -74.87 -25.22
CA PRO A 199 26.54 -74.86 -25.57
C PRO A 199 26.88 -75.68 -26.82
N THR A 200 25.96 -76.49 -27.36
CA THR A 200 26.21 -77.29 -28.58
C THR A 200 26.26 -76.45 -29.86
N ASN A 201 25.71 -75.24 -29.84
CA ASN A 201 25.70 -74.31 -30.97
C ASN A 201 27.05 -73.59 -31.20
N LEU A 202 28.04 -73.78 -30.32
CA LEU A 202 29.37 -73.16 -30.41
C LEU A 202 30.41 -73.99 -31.21
N SER A 203 30.01 -75.07 -31.89
CA SER A 203 30.95 -75.99 -32.56
C SER A 203 31.50 -75.46 -33.90
N LEU A 204 32.41 -74.50 -33.85
CA LEU A 204 33.45 -74.36 -34.87
C LEU A 204 34.64 -75.20 -34.42
N GLU A 205 34.58 -76.51 -34.69
CA GLU A 205 35.73 -77.40 -34.47
C GLU A 205 36.86 -76.95 -35.41
N PRO A 206 38.00 -76.43 -34.92
CA PRO A 206 39.13 -76.13 -35.80
C PRO A 206 39.63 -77.46 -36.37
N ASP A 207 39.90 -77.54 -37.66
CA ASP A 207 40.43 -78.75 -38.29
C ASP A 207 41.86 -79.04 -37.77
N ARG A 208 41.92 -79.79 -36.66
CA ARG A 208 43.16 -80.14 -35.95
C ARG A 208 43.91 -81.31 -36.60
N HIS A 209 43.49 -81.78 -37.78
CA HIS A 209 43.97 -83.03 -38.37
C HIS A 209 45.45 -83.06 -38.80
N GLN A 210 46.23 -81.99 -38.61
CA GLN A 210 47.65 -81.96 -39.00
C GLN A 210 48.65 -81.66 -37.86
N LEU A 211 48.21 -81.51 -36.61
CA LEU A 211 49.09 -81.18 -35.48
C LEU A 211 49.15 -82.32 -34.44
N TYR A 212 50.17 -83.18 -34.58
CA TYR A 212 50.83 -83.97 -33.52
C TYR A 212 49.92 -84.82 -32.58
N GLU A 213 49.90 -86.14 -32.75
CA GLU A 213 49.06 -87.13 -32.03
C GLU A 213 49.35 -87.33 -30.52
N ALA A 214 50.12 -86.46 -29.86
CA ALA A 214 50.35 -86.55 -28.40
C ALA A 214 49.26 -85.86 -27.54
N SER A 215 48.26 -85.25 -28.19
CA SER A 215 47.15 -84.51 -27.56
C SER A 215 45.92 -85.37 -27.26
N TYR A 216 45.93 -86.67 -27.59
CA TYR A 216 44.86 -87.59 -27.20
C TYR A 216 44.94 -87.92 -25.72
N SER A 217 43.88 -87.58 -24.96
CA SER A 217 43.68 -88.07 -23.60
C SER A 217 43.63 -89.60 -23.59
N VAL A 218 44.41 -90.24 -22.73
CA VAL A 218 44.39 -91.71 -22.51
C VAL A 218 43.25 -92.12 -21.56
N ILE A 219 42.43 -91.16 -21.14
CA ILE A 219 41.24 -91.34 -20.30
C ILE A 219 40.03 -91.08 -21.20
N ASP A 220 39.13 -92.06 -21.32
CA ASP A 220 37.81 -91.85 -21.92
C ASP A 220 37.15 -90.67 -21.22
N LEU A 221 36.83 -89.63 -21.98
CA LEU A 221 36.02 -88.51 -21.51
C LEU A 221 34.69 -89.09 -21.03
N ALA A 222 34.28 -88.75 -19.80
CA ALA A 222 32.97 -89.13 -19.30
C ALA A 222 31.88 -88.60 -20.24
N GLU A 223 30.78 -89.34 -20.40
CA GLU A 223 29.60 -88.90 -21.15
C GLU A 223 29.24 -87.45 -20.77
N THR A 224 29.04 -86.62 -21.80
CA THR A 224 28.61 -85.23 -21.69
C THR A 224 27.30 -85.17 -20.89
N GLY A 225 27.38 -84.83 -19.61
CA GLY A 225 26.22 -84.35 -18.88
C GLY A 225 25.85 -82.95 -19.40
N ASP A 226 24.55 -82.66 -19.47
CA ASP A 226 24.03 -81.34 -19.78
C ASP A 226 24.54 -80.35 -18.72
N TYR A 227 25.62 -79.63 -19.02
CA TYR A 227 26.11 -78.52 -18.20
C TYR A 227 25.31 -77.27 -18.57
N THR A 228 24.60 -76.71 -17.61
CA THR A 228 23.80 -75.48 -17.78
C THR A 228 24.57 -74.27 -17.24
N PRO A 229 24.28 -73.03 -17.72
CA PRO A 229 24.82 -71.81 -17.12
C PRO A 229 24.58 -71.72 -15.60
N ALA A 230 23.45 -72.24 -15.11
CA ALA A 230 23.14 -72.32 -13.68
C ALA A 230 24.15 -73.17 -12.88
N ASP A 231 24.72 -74.22 -13.47
CA ASP A 231 25.77 -75.03 -12.84
C ASP A 231 27.07 -74.24 -12.65
N LEU A 232 27.38 -73.30 -13.56
CA LEU A 232 28.56 -72.43 -13.45
C LEU A 232 28.39 -71.44 -12.28
N VAL A 233 27.21 -70.85 -12.13
CA VAL A 233 26.87 -69.96 -11.00
C VAL A 233 26.99 -70.73 -9.68
N GLU A 234 26.44 -71.94 -9.58
CA GLU A 234 26.53 -72.76 -8.36
C GLU A 234 27.99 -73.08 -7.98
N ILE A 235 28.86 -73.33 -8.98
CA ILE A 235 30.29 -73.57 -8.77
C ILE A 235 30.99 -72.32 -8.23
N VAL A 236 30.72 -71.14 -8.81
CA VAL A 236 31.30 -69.86 -8.40
C VAL A 236 30.84 -69.50 -6.99
N ASP A 237 29.55 -69.60 -6.69
CA ASP A 237 28.98 -69.34 -5.37
C ASP A 237 29.57 -70.27 -4.30
N ALA A 238 29.69 -71.57 -4.62
CA ALA A 238 30.30 -72.54 -3.72
C ALA A 238 31.79 -72.25 -3.46
N TYR A 239 32.50 -71.67 -4.43
CA TYR A 239 33.88 -71.24 -4.27
C TYR A 239 33.97 -69.98 -3.40
N ASN A 240 33.26 -68.91 -3.76
CA ASN A 240 33.26 -67.62 -3.05
C ASN A 240 32.73 -67.76 -1.61
N GLY A 241 31.74 -68.62 -1.38
CA GLY A 241 31.20 -68.94 -0.05
C GLY A 241 32.10 -69.80 0.84
N ASN A 242 33.25 -70.28 0.34
CA ASN A 242 34.17 -71.08 1.13
C ASN A 242 34.92 -70.22 2.18
N LEU A 243 35.00 -70.69 3.43
CA LEU A 243 35.67 -69.94 4.52
C LEU A 243 37.13 -69.58 4.21
N ILE A 244 37.89 -70.44 3.52
CA ILE A 244 39.29 -70.15 3.19
C ILE A 244 39.38 -69.09 2.09
N VAL A 245 38.45 -69.14 1.13
CA VAL A 245 38.35 -68.16 0.04
C VAL A 245 37.93 -66.81 0.59
N SER A 246 36.91 -66.74 1.46
CA SER A 246 36.46 -65.47 2.06
C SER A 246 37.53 -64.80 2.92
N ILE A 247 38.32 -65.56 3.68
CA ILE A 247 39.47 -65.04 4.45
C ILE A 247 40.57 -64.53 3.51
N ALA A 248 40.81 -65.19 2.38
CA ALA A 248 41.77 -64.71 1.39
C ALA A 248 41.28 -63.44 0.69
N ASN A 249 39.99 -63.39 0.34
CA ASN A 249 39.37 -62.27 -0.35
C ASN A 249 39.27 -61.01 0.52
N SER A 250 39.28 -61.14 1.86
CA SER A 250 39.31 -59.97 2.76
C SER A 250 40.65 -59.23 2.80
N ILE A 251 41.70 -59.78 2.19
CA ILE A 251 42.99 -59.08 2.06
C ILE A 251 42.97 -58.41 0.69
N THR A 252 42.64 -57.12 0.65
CA THR A 252 42.55 -56.31 -0.58
C THR A 252 43.80 -55.45 -0.78
N MET A 253 44.04 -55.07 -2.03
CA MET A 253 45.04 -54.09 -2.45
C MET A 253 44.50 -53.39 -3.69
N GLU A 254 44.86 -52.12 -3.86
CA GLU A 254 44.56 -51.34 -5.06
C GLU A 254 45.19 -52.00 -6.31
N ASP A 255 44.39 -52.17 -7.36
CA ASP A 255 44.82 -52.72 -8.64
C ASP A 255 45.20 -51.64 -9.66
N SER A 256 45.49 -52.03 -10.91
CA SER A 256 45.90 -51.12 -11.98
C SER A 256 44.79 -50.17 -12.47
N TYR A 257 43.58 -50.29 -11.94
CA TYR A 257 42.41 -49.47 -12.25
C TYR A 257 42.00 -48.59 -11.05
N GLY A 258 42.81 -48.55 -9.98
CA GLY A 258 42.50 -47.79 -8.77
C GLY A 258 41.45 -48.47 -7.87
N GLN A 259 41.10 -49.73 -8.11
CA GLN A 259 40.02 -50.42 -7.41
C GLN A 259 40.57 -51.31 -6.27
N GLU A 260 39.88 -51.35 -5.12
CA GLU A 260 40.22 -52.28 -4.03
C GLU A 260 39.88 -53.73 -4.42
N THR A 261 40.91 -54.49 -4.81
CA THR A 261 40.76 -55.87 -5.32
C THR A 261 41.44 -56.88 -4.39
N PRO A 262 40.86 -58.09 -4.16
CA PRO A 262 41.52 -59.16 -3.42
C PRO A 262 42.94 -59.46 -3.89
N PHE A 263 43.90 -59.55 -2.96
CA PHE A 263 45.32 -59.69 -3.27
C PHE A 263 45.65 -60.91 -4.13
N ASN A 264 44.92 -62.03 -3.98
CA ASN A 264 45.08 -63.20 -4.84
C ASN A 264 44.64 -62.93 -6.29
N LEU A 265 43.66 -62.05 -6.51
CA LEU A 265 43.24 -61.60 -7.84
C LEU A 265 44.23 -60.58 -8.42
N VAL A 266 44.75 -59.64 -7.62
CA VAL A 266 45.83 -58.73 -8.06
C VAL A 266 47.05 -59.52 -8.56
N LEU A 267 47.45 -60.57 -7.85
CA LEU A 267 48.53 -61.45 -8.30
C LEU A 267 48.16 -62.27 -9.55
N PHE A 268 46.90 -62.63 -9.72
CA PHE A 268 46.42 -63.29 -10.94
C PHE A 268 46.47 -62.33 -12.12
N ASP A 269 45.98 -61.11 -11.96
CA ASP A 269 45.99 -60.04 -12.96
C ASP A 269 47.43 -59.69 -13.34
N LYS A 270 48.37 -59.70 -12.38
CA LYS A 270 49.78 -59.54 -12.69
C LYS A 270 50.32 -60.61 -13.64
N VAL A 271 49.74 -61.81 -13.70
CA VAL A 271 50.08 -62.84 -14.69
C VAL A 271 49.24 -62.67 -15.96
N VAL A 272 47.94 -62.41 -15.81
CA VAL A 272 46.93 -62.32 -16.87
C VAL A 272 46.67 -60.87 -17.28
N SER A 273 47.74 -60.19 -17.68
CA SER A 273 47.73 -58.78 -18.11
C SER A 273 48.80 -58.51 -19.15
N PHE A 274 48.58 -57.44 -19.92
CA PHE A 274 49.53 -56.83 -20.85
C PHE A 274 49.55 -55.31 -20.71
N THR A 275 50.46 -54.66 -21.41
CA THR A 275 50.57 -53.20 -21.45
C THR A 275 50.01 -52.67 -22.76
N TYR A 276 49.20 -51.61 -22.69
CA TYR A 276 48.63 -50.89 -23.82
C TYR A 276 48.57 -49.40 -23.47
N ASN A 277 49.07 -48.50 -24.33
CA ASN A 277 49.20 -47.06 -24.04
C ASN A 277 49.84 -46.77 -22.66
N ASP A 278 50.98 -47.42 -22.38
CA ASP A 278 51.69 -47.34 -21.08
C ASP A 278 50.89 -47.78 -19.83
N GLU A 279 49.66 -48.25 -19.99
CA GLU A 279 48.83 -48.75 -18.91
C GLU A 279 48.77 -50.28 -18.85
N GLN A 280 48.66 -50.83 -17.63
CA GLN A 280 48.44 -52.27 -17.45
C GLN A 280 46.96 -52.61 -17.65
N VAL A 281 46.68 -53.42 -18.67
CA VAL A 281 45.36 -53.95 -18.99
C VAL A 281 45.23 -55.35 -18.43
N SER A 282 44.27 -55.54 -17.51
CA SER A 282 43.99 -56.84 -16.89
C SER A 282 42.79 -57.48 -17.57
N ILE A 283 43.01 -58.62 -18.27
CA ILE A 283 41.97 -59.26 -19.10
C ILE A 283 40.73 -59.62 -18.28
N ARG A 284 40.94 -60.05 -17.02
CA ARG A 284 39.85 -60.34 -16.08
C ARG A 284 38.96 -59.10 -15.84
N GLN A 285 39.57 -57.94 -15.65
CA GLN A 285 38.85 -56.70 -15.34
C GLN A 285 38.12 -56.16 -16.57
N GLU A 286 38.78 -56.16 -17.74
CA GLU A 286 38.12 -55.80 -19.00
C GLU A 286 36.91 -56.69 -19.29
N LEU A 287 37.04 -58.01 -19.09
CA LEU A 287 35.93 -58.95 -19.27
C LEU A 287 34.80 -58.71 -18.28
N LYS A 288 35.12 -58.32 -17.03
CA LYS A 288 34.13 -57.96 -16.01
C LYS A 288 33.32 -56.71 -16.42
N VAL A 289 33.98 -55.66 -16.91
CA VAL A 289 33.29 -54.44 -17.36
C VAL A 289 32.39 -54.75 -18.55
N VAL A 290 32.91 -55.45 -19.56
CA VAL A 290 32.14 -55.90 -20.73
C VAL A 290 30.94 -56.75 -20.31
N SER A 291 31.12 -57.68 -19.36
CA SER A 291 30.04 -58.56 -18.94
C SER A 291 28.91 -57.82 -18.26
N VAL A 292 29.24 -56.82 -17.42
CA VAL A 292 28.22 -56.03 -16.72
C VAL A 292 27.41 -55.20 -17.71
N ILE A 293 28.08 -54.54 -18.67
CA ILE A 293 27.40 -53.74 -19.69
C ILE A 293 26.51 -54.63 -20.57
N MET A 294 27.03 -55.75 -21.05
CA MET A 294 26.26 -56.70 -21.87
C MET A 294 25.07 -57.29 -21.12
N ALA A 295 25.22 -57.58 -19.82
CA ALA A 295 24.13 -58.07 -18.99
C ALA A 295 23.01 -57.02 -18.87
N SER A 296 23.36 -55.76 -18.59
CA SER A 296 22.39 -54.67 -18.50
C SER A 296 21.68 -54.41 -19.84
N VAL A 297 22.40 -54.48 -20.97
CA VAL A 297 21.79 -54.38 -22.30
C VAL A 297 20.83 -55.54 -22.58
N PHE A 298 21.19 -56.78 -22.23
CA PHE A 298 20.30 -57.92 -22.42
C PHE A 298 19.07 -57.88 -21.51
N GLU A 299 19.21 -57.44 -20.26
CA GLU A 299 18.08 -57.22 -19.35
C GLU A 299 17.09 -56.20 -19.94
N ALA A 300 17.60 -55.08 -20.45
CA ALA A 300 16.77 -54.05 -21.07
C ALA A 300 16.06 -54.52 -22.36
N LEU A 301 16.73 -55.33 -23.18
CA LEU A 301 16.13 -55.92 -24.38
C LEU A 301 15.08 -56.97 -24.06
N ASP A 302 15.28 -57.77 -23.01
CA ASP A 302 14.30 -58.76 -22.52
C ASP A 302 13.05 -58.07 -21.96
N GLU A 303 13.22 -56.99 -21.17
CA GLU A 303 12.10 -56.16 -20.70
C GLU A 303 11.30 -55.53 -21.86
N ALA A 304 11.98 -55.12 -22.94
CA ALA A 304 11.36 -54.62 -24.15
C ALA A 304 10.73 -55.73 -25.03
N GLY A 305 10.92 -57.02 -24.68
CA GLY A 305 10.39 -58.16 -25.41
C GLY A 305 11.04 -58.37 -26.79
N VAL A 306 12.26 -57.87 -27.00
CA VAL A 306 12.99 -57.96 -28.28
C VAL A 306 14.10 -58.99 -28.17
N ALA A 307 14.05 -60.02 -29.01
CA ALA A 307 15.13 -60.99 -29.09
C ALA A 307 16.38 -60.34 -29.70
N VAL A 308 17.54 -60.57 -29.10
CA VAL A 308 18.86 -60.08 -29.58
C VAL A 308 19.12 -60.47 -31.03
N THR A 309 18.59 -61.62 -31.48
CA THR A 309 18.71 -62.10 -32.87
C THR A 309 17.90 -61.32 -33.89
N ASP A 310 16.90 -60.56 -33.43
CA ASP A 310 15.91 -59.88 -34.27
C ASP A 310 16.20 -58.37 -34.39
N LEU A 311 17.26 -57.88 -33.74
CA LEU A 311 17.68 -56.47 -33.81
C LEU A 311 18.03 -56.06 -35.25
N SER A 312 17.28 -55.11 -35.79
CA SER A 312 17.53 -54.49 -37.09
C SER A 312 17.69 -52.98 -36.96
N GLY A 313 18.18 -52.31 -38.02
CA GLY A 313 18.33 -50.85 -38.02
C GLY A 313 17.02 -50.06 -37.87
N GLU A 314 15.86 -50.72 -38.00
CA GLU A 314 14.53 -50.11 -37.77
C GLU A 314 14.14 -50.09 -36.28
N ASP A 315 14.84 -50.84 -35.43
CA ASP A 315 14.58 -50.96 -33.98
C ASP A 315 15.42 -49.99 -33.13
N MET A 316 15.93 -48.92 -33.77
CA MET A 316 16.79 -47.93 -33.13
C MET A 316 16.16 -47.33 -31.86
N GLY A 317 14.83 -47.10 -31.86
CA GLY A 317 14.12 -46.63 -30.68
C GLY A 317 14.20 -47.58 -29.48
N VAL A 318 14.20 -48.90 -29.73
CA VAL A 318 14.34 -49.93 -28.68
C VAL A 318 15.78 -49.98 -28.16
N ILE A 319 16.75 -49.85 -29.06
CA ILE A 319 18.17 -49.81 -28.71
C ILE A 319 18.49 -48.57 -27.88
N LEU A 320 17.94 -47.40 -28.23
CA LEU A 320 18.09 -46.19 -27.43
C LEU A 320 17.35 -46.27 -26.09
N SER A 321 16.16 -46.88 -26.02
CA SER A 321 15.51 -47.10 -24.72
C SER A 321 16.28 -48.06 -23.83
N ALA A 322 16.93 -49.07 -24.42
CA ALA A 322 17.81 -49.97 -23.68
C ALA A 322 19.07 -49.24 -23.21
N ALA A 323 19.64 -48.36 -24.04
CA ALA A 323 20.74 -47.49 -23.64
C ALA A 323 20.35 -46.52 -22.51
N ALA A 324 19.09 -46.07 -22.43
CA ALA A 324 18.57 -45.22 -21.35
C ALA A 324 18.65 -45.88 -19.97
N SER A 325 18.43 -47.19 -19.92
CA SER A 325 18.52 -47.96 -18.67
C SER A 325 19.96 -48.28 -18.24
N VAL A 326 20.96 -47.91 -19.04
CA VAL A 326 22.37 -48.20 -18.80
C VAL A 326 23.12 -46.91 -18.52
N ASP A 327 23.84 -46.87 -17.40
CA ASP A 327 24.79 -45.78 -17.15
C ASP A 327 26.00 -45.92 -18.08
N LEU A 328 26.04 -45.09 -19.13
CA LEU A 328 27.12 -45.10 -20.11
C LEU A 328 28.48 -44.71 -19.51
N THR A 329 28.52 -44.06 -18.34
CA THR A 329 29.80 -43.72 -17.68
C THR A 329 30.58 -44.95 -17.21
N MET A 330 29.92 -46.11 -17.08
CA MET A 330 30.58 -47.39 -16.81
C MET A 330 31.59 -47.80 -17.91
N LEU A 331 31.46 -47.26 -19.13
CA LEU A 331 32.42 -47.49 -20.21
C LEU A 331 33.82 -46.93 -19.87
N LEU A 332 33.89 -45.97 -18.94
CA LEU A 332 35.15 -45.40 -18.46
C LEU A 332 35.95 -46.38 -17.59
N ASP A 333 35.30 -47.39 -16.99
CA ASP A 333 35.97 -48.41 -16.17
C ASP A 333 36.81 -49.40 -17.02
N SER A 334 36.62 -49.39 -18.34
CA SER A 334 37.42 -50.16 -19.30
C SER A 334 38.46 -49.26 -19.95
N LYS A 335 39.74 -49.63 -19.81
CA LYS A 335 40.85 -48.92 -20.45
C LYS A 335 40.83 -49.12 -21.97
N LEU A 336 40.38 -50.28 -22.43
CA LEU A 336 40.31 -50.59 -23.86
C LEU A 336 39.17 -49.85 -24.56
N ILE A 337 37.97 -49.87 -23.96
CA ILE A 337 36.77 -49.23 -24.54
C ILE A 337 36.91 -47.70 -24.52
N SER A 338 37.34 -47.11 -23.40
CA SER A 338 37.52 -45.67 -23.29
C SER A 338 38.53 -45.12 -24.31
N ASN A 339 39.69 -45.77 -24.47
CA ASN A 339 40.67 -45.40 -25.50
C ASN A 339 40.14 -45.57 -26.93
N ALA A 340 39.33 -46.62 -27.19
CA ALA A 340 38.72 -46.81 -28.50
C ALA A 340 37.68 -45.73 -28.82
N LEU A 341 36.87 -45.32 -27.83
CA LEU A 341 35.89 -44.24 -27.98
C LEU A 341 36.57 -42.90 -28.23
N VAL A 342 37.64 -42.58 -27.49
CA VAL A 342 38.42 -41.35 -27.75
C VAL A 342 38.99 -41.37 -29.16
N TYR A 343 39.59 -42.48 -29.60
CA TYR A 343 40.16 -42.60 -30.95
C TYR A 343 39.13 -42.43 -32.08
N ILE A 344 37.88 -42.84 -31.84
CA ILE A 344 36.77 -42.64 -32.77
C ILE A 344 36.29 -41.18 -32.73
N LEU A 345 36.03 -40.66 -31.53
CA LEU A 345 35.46 -39.32 -31.31
C LEU A 345 36.44 -38.19 -31.62
N SER A 346 37.76 -38.43 -31.53
CA SER A 346 38.81 -37.49 -31.96
C SER A 346 38.91 -37.37 -33.47
N GLY A 347 38.28 -38.27 -34.23
CA GLY A 347 38.40 -38.38 -35.68
C GLY A 347 39.64 -39.14 -36.16
N ASP A 348 40.53 -39.58 -35.25
CA ASP A 348 41.77 -40.29 -35.60
C ASP A 348 41.51 -41.66 -36.23
N ALA A 349 40.36 -42.27 -35.94
CA ALA A 349 39.92 -43.54 -36.53
C ALA A 349 39.65 -43.49 -38.04
N GLY A 350 39.67 -42.30 -38.66
CA GLY A 350 39.39 -42.13 -40.09
C GLY A 350 37.94 -42.46 -40.47
N ILE A 351 37.04 -42.46 -39.49
CA ILE A 351 35.59 -42.55 -39.68
C ILE A 351 35.08 -41.12 -39.89
N GLU A 352 34.20 -40.90 -40.87
CA GLU A 352 33.61 -39.58 -41.18
C GLU A 352 32.61 -39.15 -40.07
N ILE A 353 33.13 -38.84 -38.88
CA ILE A 353 32.38 -38.26 -37.75
C ILE A 353 32.57 -36.74 -37.69
N SER A 354 33.60 -36.23 -38.37
CA SER A 354 33.94 -34.79 -38.47
C SER A 354 32.84 -33.91 -39.06
N ASP A 355 31.92 -34.51 -39.83
CA ASP A 355 30.77 -33.77 -40.41
C ASP A 355 29.61 -33.64 -39.41
N MET A 356 29.65 -34.41 -38.31
CA MET A 356 28.62 -34.41 -37.26
C MET A 356 29.07 -33.71 -35.99
N LEU A 357 30.36 -33.77 -35.65
CA LEU A 357 30.91 -33.17 -34.44
C LEU A 357 32.04 -32.20 -34.79
N VAL A 358 32.03 -31.03 -34.16
CA VAL A 358 33.12 -30.06 -34.22
C VAL A 358 34.02 -30.28 -33.01
N ILE A 359 35.29 -30.59 -33.27
CA ILE A 359 36.29 -30.92 -32.24
C ILE A 359 37.26 -29.72 -32.08
N PRO A 360 37.17 -28.98 -30.96
CA PRO A 360 38.18 -27.97 -30.61
C PRO A 360 39.61 -28.53 -30.51
N ASP A 361 40.61 -27.70 -30.82
CA ASP A 361 42.03 -28.11 -30.88
C ASP A 361 42.63 -28.51 -29.50
N ASP A 362 42.16 -27.91 -28.40
CA ASP A 362 42.72 -28.07 -27.04
C ASP A 362 41.83 -28.93 -26.12
N ILE A 363 41.45 -30.13 -26.56
CA ILE A 363 40.58 -31.02 -25.78
C ILE A 363 41.36 -31.95 -24.82
N VAL A 364 40.91 -31.98 -23.56
CA VAL A 364 41.32 -32.98 -22.58
C VAL A 364 40.28 -34.11 -22.54
N TRP A 365 40.60 -35.23 -23.19
CA TRP A 365 39.66 -36.34 -23.37
C TRP A 365 39.35 -37.14 -22.09
N PHE A 366 40.37 -37.40 -21.26
CA PHE A 366 40.25 -38.22 -20.06
C PHE A 366 40.21 -37.37 -18.78
N ASP A 367 39.68 -37.93 -17.70
CA ASP A 367 39.59 -37.26 -16.41
C ASP A 367 40.97 -36.87 -15.87
N VAL A 368 41.04 -35.68 -15.27
CA VAL A 368 42.23 -35.21 -14.55
C VAL A 368 42.08 -35.60 -13.08
N LEU A 369 42.97 -36.47 -12.61
CA LEU A 369 42.98 -36.98 -11.24
C LEU A 369 43.96 -36.22 -10.33
N ASP A 370 43.70 -36.14 -9.03
CA ASP A 370 44.63 -35.65 -8.01
C ASP A 370 45.63 -36.71 -7.53
N ASP A 371 46.53 -36.33 -6.60
CA ASP A 371 47.54 -37.21 -6.02
C ASP A 371 46.94 -38.38 -5.21
N GLU A 372 45.66 -38.27 -4.84
CA GLU A 372 44.88 -39.28 -4.12
C GLU A 372 44.03 -40.18 -5.06
N GLY A 373 44.02 -39.90 -6.36
CA GLY A 373 43.29 -40.67 -7.38
C GLY A 373 41.84 -40.23 -7.59
N GLU A 374 41.42 -39.09 -7.02
CA GLU A 374 40.07 -38.55 -7.16
C GLU A 374 39.97 -37.57 -8.34
N ILE A 375 38.80 -37.46 -8.96
CA ILE A 375 38.59 -36.61 -10.15
C ILE A 375 38.55 -35.13 -9.75
N VAL A 376 39.49 -34.35 -10.27
CA VAL A 376 39.55 -32.88 -10.11
C VAL A 376 38.78 -32.17 -11.22
N THR A 377 38.85 -32.71 -12.43
CA THR A 377 38.17 -32.16 -13.60
C THR A 377 37.75 -33.30 -14.52
N ASN A 378 36.47 -33.33 -14.88
CA ASN A 378 35.94 -34.30 -15.83
C ASN A 378 36.60 -34.12 -17.20
N GLY A 379 36.99 -35.23 -17.82
CA GLY A 379 37.42 -35.25 -19.22
C GLY A 379 36.22 -35.09 -20.17
N GLU A 380 36.51 -34.69 -21.41
CA GLU A 380 35.47 -34.54 -22.43
C GLU A 380 34.72 -35.84 -22.72
N LEU A 381 35.38 -37.01 -22.67
CA LEU A 381 34.67 -38.27 -22.86
C LEU A 381 33.61 -38.47 -21.77
N ARG A 382 33.92 -38.16 -20.51
CA ARG A 382 32.93 -38.21 -19.42
C ARG A 382 31.80 -37.21 -19.64
N ASN A 383 32.11 -35.97 -20.02
CA ASN A 383 31.09 -34.96 -20.26
C ASN A 383 30.16 -35.34 -21.44
N ILE A 384 30.70 -35.93 -22.51
CA ILE A 384 29.91 -36.46 -23.63
C ILE A 384 29.00 -37.61 -23.18
N LEU A 385 29.52 -38.57 -22.40
CA LEU A 385 28.72 -39.69 -21.89
C LEU A 385 27.63 -39.23 -20.92
N LEU A 386 27.93 -38.25 -20.06
CA LEU A 386 26.93 -37.62 -19.17
C LEU A 386 25.87 -36.86 -19.97
N ALA A 387 26.26 -36.11 -20.99
CA ALA A 387 25.32 -35.43 -21.89
C ALA A 387 24.44 -36.44 -22.64
N LEU A 388 25.00 -37.55 -23.12
CA LEU A 388 24.24 -38.63 -23.74
C LEU A 388 23.26 -39.27 -22.76
N ASN A 389 23.68 -39.61 -21.54
CA ASN A 389 22.77 -40.09 -20.49
C ASN A 389 21.63 -39.10 -20.27
N ALA A 390 21.94 -37.81 -20.11
CA ALA A 390 20.95 -36.76 -19.85
C ALA A 390 19.95 -36.57 -21.01
N ILE A 391 20.42 -36.64 -22.26
CA ILE A 391 19.55 -36.58 -23.46
C ILE A 391 18.66 -37.82 -23.53
N VAL A 392 19.23 -39.00 -23.30
CA VAL A 392 18.50 -40.27 -23.40
C VAL A 392 17.48 -40.41 -22.26
N ASP A 393 17.76 -39.92 -21.05
CA ASP A 393 16.82 -39.87 -19.93
C ASP A 393 15.58 -39.03 -20.24
N VAL A 394 15.76 -37.87 -20.88
CA VAL A 394 14.65 -37.04 -21.34
C VAL A 394 13.90 -37.72 -22.50
N ALA A 395 14.64 -38.43 -23.36
CA ALA A 395 14.09 -38.99 -24.58
C ALA A 395 13.51 -40.40 -24.44
N GLY A 396 13.66 -41.08 -23.30
CA GLY A 396 12.85 -42.24 -22.91
C GLY A 396 11.34 -41.93 -22.84
N MET A 397 10.97 -40.64 -22.84
CA MET A 397 9.60 -40.14 -22.90
C MET A 397 9.17 -39.65 -24.30
N ILE A 398 10.07 -39.65 -25.29
CA ILE A 398 9.93 -38.94 -26.57
C ILE A 398 9.93 -39.92 -27.75
N ASP A 399 9.06 -39.67 -28.72
CA ASP A 399 9.06 -40.39 -29.99
C ASP A 399 10.17 -39.88 -30.91
N PHE A 400 11.33 -40.54 -30.88
CA PHE A 400 12.47 -40.24 -31.77
C PHE A 400 12.17 -40.40 -33.26
N THR A 401 11.05 -41.01 -33.65
CA THR A 401 10.63 -41.05 -35.05
C THR A 401 10.07 -39.71 -35.52
N ASN A 402 9.77 -38.79 -34.59
CA ASN A 402 9.25 -37.45 -34.85
C ASN A 402 9.92 -36.41 -33.92
N LEU A 403 11.22 -36.17 -34.11
CA LEU A 403 11.98 -35.11 -33.44
C LEU A 403 11.44 -33.72 -33.82
N ASP A 404 10.59 -33.16 -32.97
CA ASP A 404 10.02 -31.81 -33.09
C ASP A 404 10.58 -30.88 -32.00
N LEU A 405 10.39 -29.57 -32.11
CA LEU A 405 10.81 -28.55 -31.12
C LEU A 405 10.22 -28.81 -29.72
N ASN A 406 9.17 -29.63 -29.61
CA ASN A 406 8.64 -30.16 -28.36
C ASN A 406 9.69 -30.89 -27.50
N VAL A 407 10.74 -31.44 -28.11
CA VAL A 407 11.86 -32.06 -27.38
C VAL A 407 12.63 -31.03 -26.53
N ILE A 408 12.75 -29.79 -27.01
CA ILE A 408 13.41 -28.70 -26.29
C ILE A 408 12.61 -28.31 -25.05
N SER A 409 11.27 -28.36 -25.13
CA SER A 409 10.40 -28.08 -23.99
C SER A 409 10.52 -29.07 -22.84
N ALA A 410 10.94 -30.31 -23.13
CA ALA A 410 11.13 -31.37 -22.15
C ALA A 410 12.49 -31.35 -21.44
N LEU A 411 13.44 -30.52 -21.90
CA LEU A 411 14.75 -30.38 -21.27
C LEU A 411 14.65 -29.56 -19.98
N THR A 412 15.14 -30.13 -18.88
CA THR A 412 15.29 -29.42 -17.61
C THR A 412 16.55 -28.56 -17.62
N ASP A 413 16.61 -27.53 -16.76
CA ASP A 413 17.79 -26.67 -16.65
C ASP A 413 19.06 -27.49 -16.34
N ASP A 414 18.95 -28.50 -15.46
CA ASP A 414 20.04 -29.43 -15.12
C ASP A 414 20.48 -30.28 -16.32
N THR A 415 19.53 -30.65 -17.20
CA THR A 415 19.83 -31.38 -18.45
C THR A 415 20.58 -30.48 -19.43
N ILE A 416 20.08 -29.26 -19.65
CA ILE A 416 20.73 -28.26 -20.52
C ILE A 416 22.15 -27.98 -20.01
N ASP A 417 22.30 -27.85 -18.70
CA ASP A 417 23.58 -27.67 -18.04
C ASP A 417 24.56 -28.81 -18.28
N THR A 418 24.07 -30.05 -18.18
CA THR A 418 24.86 -31.26 -18.42
C THR A 418 25.30 -31.37 -19.88
N ILE A 419 24.41 -31.06 -20.83
CA ILE A 419 24.71 -31.07 -22.27
C ILE A 419 25.83 -30.07 -22.60
N PHE A 420 25.71 -28.82 -22.14
CA PHE A 420 26.67 -27.77 -22.45
C PHE A 420 27.91 -27.75 -21.55
N ASN A 421 28.10 -28.75 -20.70
CA ASN A 421 29.39 -28.98 -20.03
C ASN A 421 30.42 -29.62 -20.96
N SER A 422 30.01 -30.23 -22.09
CA SER A 422 30.94 -30.71 -23.11
C SER A 422 31.34 -29.59 -24.07
N ASN A 423 32.65 -29.35 -24.21
CA ASN A 423 33.18 -28.35 -25.13
C ASN A 423 32.96 -28.76 -26.60
N VAL A 424 32.96 -30.06 -26.90
CA VAL A 424 32.64 -30.61 -28.23
C VAL A 424 31.20 -30.29 -28.61
N LEU A 425 30.25 -30.50 -27.70
CA LEU A 425 28.83 -30.20 -27.96
C LEU A 425 28.59 -28.69 -28.08
N VAL A 426 29.22 -27.87 -27.24
CA VAL A 426 29.17 -26.40 -27.35
C VAL A 426 29.66 -25.93 -28.72
N ALA A 427 30.83 -26.41 -29.18
CA ALA A 427 31.37 -26.05 -30.49
C ALA A 427 30.47 -26.52 -31.64
N THR A 428 29.92 -27.73 -31.52
CA THR A 428 29.04 -28.33 -32.53
C THR A 428 27.73 -27.54 -32.66
N VAL A 429 27.07 -27.23 -31.53
CA VAL A 429 25.83 -26.45 -31.52
C VAL A 429 26.07 -25.01 -31.98
N SER A 430 27.19 -24.40 -31.59
CA SER A 430 27.59 -23.08 -32.08
C SER A 430 27.69 -23.08 -33.61
N ASN A 431 28.40 -24.04 -34.19
CA ASN A 431 28.53 -24.13 -35.64
C ASN A 431 27.19 -24.39 -36.35
N LEU A 432 26.30 -25.19 -35.74
CA LEU A 432 24.95 -25.39 -36.26
C LEU A 432 24.17 -24.07 -36.31
N LEU A 433 24.12 -23.32 -35.21
CA LEU A 433 23.41 -22.04 -35.14
C LEU A 433 23.96 -20.99 -36.12
N LEU A 434 25.28 -20.96 -36.32
CA LEU A 434 25.92 -20.00 -37.25
C LEU A 434 25.74 -20.36 -38.73
N THR A 435 25.41 -21.61 -39.04
CA THR A 435 25.24 -22.10 -40.42
C THR A 435 23.78 -22.30 -40.81
N GLN A 436 22.87 -22.26 -39.82
CA GLN A 436 21.44 -22.39 -40.02
C GLN A 436 20.85 -21.17 -40.76
N ASP A 437 19.94 -21.43 -41.70
CA ASP A 437 19.12 -20.41 -42.33
C ASP A 437 17.85 -20.18 -41.49
N PHE A 438 17.70 -18.97 -40.95
CA PHE A 438 16.54 -18.57 -40.13
C PHE A 438 15.43 -17.88 -40.95
N GLY A 439 15.49 -17.93 -42.29
CA GLY A 439 14.44 -17.39 -43.17
C GLY A 439 14.49 -15.86 -43.29
N ASP A 440 13.32 -15.20 -43.27
CA ASP A 440 13.19 -13.76 -43.48
C ASP A 440 13.44 -12.93 -42.19
N THR A 441 13.51 -13.57 -41.01
CA THR A 441 13.78 -12.90 -39.73
C THR A 441 15.27 -12.64 -39.56
N GLU A 442 15.65 -11.37 -39.44
CA GLU A 442 17.04 -10.96 -39.19
C GLU A 442 17.44 -11.32 -37.75
N VAL A 443 18.21 -12.41 -37.59
CA VAL A 443 18.79 -12.79 -36.29
C VAL A 443 20.05 -11.97 -36.04
N VAL A 444 20.06 -11.24 -34.93
CA VAL A 444 21.21 -10.43 -34.51
C VAL A 444 22.04 -11.25 -33.53
N ILE A 445 23.23 -11.68 -33.93
CA ILE A 445 24.18 -12.41 -33.07
C ILE A 445 25.29 -11.44 -32.64
N PRO A 446 25.27 -10.93 -31.39
CA PRO A 446 26.28 -9.98 -30.90
C PRO A 446 27.70 -10.56 -30.93
N ASP A 447 28.73 -9.73 -31.12
CA ASP A 447 30.11 -10.22 -31.04
C ASP A 447 30.52 -10.61 -29.60
N SER A 448 29.83 -10.09 -28.59
CA SER A 448 30.06 -10.37 -27.16
C SER A 448 29.81 -11.82 -26.75
N VAL A 449 28.98 -12.56 -27.51
CA VAL A 449 28.62 -13.94 -27.16
C VAL A 449 29.63 -14.98 -27.63
N PHE A 450 30.68 -14.57 -28.35
CA PHE A 450 31.71 -15.48 -28.85
C PHE A 450 32.92 -15.58 -27.91
N ASP A 451 33.47 -16.79 -27.82
CA ASP A 451 34.76 -17.06 -27.19
C ASP A 451 35.96 -16.74 -28.12
N GLU A 452 37.18 -16.93 -27.62
CA GLU A 452 38.42 -16.65 -28.38
C GLU A 452 38.57 -17.55 -29.63
N ASN A 453 37.84 -18.66 -29.70
CA ASN A 453 37.88 -19.63 -30.79
C ASN A 453 36.73 -19.42 -31.81
N GLY A 454 35.83 -18.46 -31.58
CA GLY A 454 34.69 -18.17 -32.44
C GLY A 454 33.48 -19.09 -32.21
N TYR A 455 33.42 -19.79 -31.08
CA TYR A 455 32.23 -20.52 -30.64
C TYR A 455 31.41 -19.69 -29.65
N LEU A 456 30.11 -19.97 -29.53
CA LEU A 456 29.27 -19.28 -28.56
C LEU A 456 29.64 -19.72 -27.14
N TYR A 457 29.67 -18.78 -26.20
CA TYR A 457 29.87 -19.11 -24.80
C TYR A 457 28.79 -20.08 -24.32
N LYS A 458 29.19 -21.06 -23.50
CA LYS A 458 28.22 -22.03 -22.94
C LYS A 458 27.08 -21.35 -22.19
N THR A 459 27.35 -20.21 -21.55
CA THR A 459 26.35 -19.43 -20.82
C THR A 459 25.30 -18.83 -21.74
N GLU A 460 25.69 -18.36 -22.94
CA GLU A 460 24.73 -17.86 -23.94
C GLU A 460 23.91 -19.01 -24.52
N LEU A 461 24.52 -20.14 -24.86
CA LEU A 461 23.78 -21.31 -25.37
C LEU A 461 22.73 -21.81 -24.36
N LYS A 462 23.08 -21.81 -23.06
CA LYS A 462 22.15 -22.12 -21.96
C LYS A 462 21.02 -21.10 -21.87
N ALA A 463 21.35 -19.81 -21.86
CA ALA A 463 20.37 -18.73 -21.80
C ALA A 463 19.41 -18.78 -22.99
N MET A 464 19.94 -18.98 -24.20
CA MET A 464 19.17 -19.13 -25.43
C MET A 464 18.25 -20.35 -25.35
N ALA A 465 18.73 -21.51 -24.91
CA ALA A 465 17.90 -22.71 -24.78
C ALA A 465 16.74 -22.50 -23.77
N ASN A 466 17.03 -21.87 -22.63
CA ASN A 466 16.03 -21.55 -21.61
C ASN A 466 15.00 -20.53 -22.12
N ALA A 467 15.46 -19.51 -22.83
CA ALA A 467 14.61 -18.47 -23.41
C ALA A 467 13.71 -19.03 -24.52
N VAL A 468 14.25 -19.84 -25.44
CA VAL A 468 13.49 -20.53 -26.49
C VAL A 468 12.41 -21.43 -25.87
N ARG A 469 12.70 -22.13 -24.76
CA ARG A 469 11.70 -22.96 -24.05
C ARG A 469 10.48 -22.16 -23.58
N LEU A 470 10.62 -20.88 -23.25
CA LEU A 470 9.51 -20.06 -22.77
C LEU A 470 8.53 -19.65 -23.87
N VAL A 471 9.01 -19.54 -25.09
CA VAL A 471 8.25 -19.02 -26.24
C VAL A 471 7.86 -20.11 -27.25
N VAL A 472 8.41 -21.32 -27.12
CA VAL A 472 8.02 -22.48 -27.94
C VAL A 472 6.79 -23.16 -27.33
N SER A 473 5.67 -23.18 -28.07
CA SER A 473 4.43 -23.86 -27.68
C SER A 473 4.18 -25.14 -28.49
N GLU A 474 3.37 -26.07 -27.95
CA GLU A 474 2.98 -27.36 -28.57
C GLU A 474 2.37 -27.23 -29.98
N THR A 475 1.97 -26.02 -30.37
CA THR A 475 1.29 -25.69 -31.62
C THR A 475 2.19 -25.20 -32.75
N LEU A 476 3.49 -24.96 -32.50
CA LEU A 476 4.40 -24.43 -33.51
C LEU A 476 4.83 -25.51 -34.51
N THR A 477 4.13 -25.57 -35.65
CA THR A 477 4.58 -26.33 -36.81
C THR A 477 5.42 -25.44 -37.74
N GLY A 478 6.61 -25.02 -37.31
CA GLY A 478 7.47 -24.15 -38.13
C GLY A 478 8.67 -23.52 -37.39
N SER A 479 9.56 -22.87 -38.15
CA SER A 479 10.77 -22.18 -37.68
C SER A 479 10.56 -20.70 -37.35
N GLU A 480 9.31 -20.25 -37.16
CA GLU A 480 8.97 -18.86 -36.87
C GLU A 480 8.89 -18.62 -35.36
N PHE A 481 9.49 -17.51 -34.90
CA PHE A 481 9.46 -17.08 -33.49
C PHE A 481 8.12 -16.41 -33.18
N ASP A 482 7.36 -16.96 -32.23
CA ASP A 482 6.07 -16.41 -31.83
C ASP A 482 6.24 -15.28 -30.81
N PHE A 483 6.21 -14.04 -31.29
CA PHE A 483 6.27 -12.85 -30.43
C PHE A 483 5.04 -12.70 -29.52
N THR A 484 3.89 -13.29 -29.87
CA THR A 484 2.68 -13.29 -29.01
C THR A 484 2.89 -14.13 -27.77
N ALA A 485 3.64 -15.24 -27.86
CA ALA A 485 3.98 -16.04 -26.68
C ALA A 485 4.76 -15.21 -25.64
N ALA A 486 5.64 -14.31 -26.09
CA ALA A 486 6.42 -13.43 -25.21
C ALA A 486 5.55 -12.42 -24.43
N LEU A 487 4.38 -12.03 -24.97
CA LEU A 487 3.43 -11.11 -24.31
C LEU A 487 2.68 -11.78 -23.14
N THR A 488 2.65 -13.11 -23.08
CA THR A 488 1.95 -13.86 -22.01
C THR A 488 2.86 -14.28 -20.85
N LEU A 489 4.14 -13.93 -20.92
CA LEU A 489 5.14 -14.33 -19.94
C LEU A 489 5.00 -13.54 -18.62
N SER A 490 5.28 -14.20 -17.50
CA SER A 490 5.42 -13.51 -16.22
C SER A 490 6.70 -12.67 -16.17
N PRO A 491 6.82 -11.67 -15.27
CA PRO A 491 8.03 -10.84 -15.16
C PRO A 491 9.32 -11.67 -14.98
N THR A 492 9.28 -12.76 -14.21
CA THR A 492 10.43 -13.66 -14.04
C THR A 492 10.76 -14.44 -15.31
N GLN A 493 9.76 -14.77 -16.12
CA GLN A 493 9.96 -15.43 -17.41
C GLN A 493 10.47 -14.43 -18.46
N ILE A 494 10.03 -13.17 -18.41
CA ILE A 494 10.59 -12.07 -19.22
C ILE A 494 12.07 -11.87 -18.88
N ASP A 495 12.44 -11.93 -17.60
CA ASP A 495 13.85 -11.88 -17.19
C ASP A 495 14.66 -13.01 -17.84
N THR A 496 14.17 -14.25 -17.77
CA THR A 496 14.82 -15.41 -18.41
C THR A 496 14.85 -15.31 -19.94
N LEU A 497 13.81 -14.79 -20.59
CA LEU A 497 13.78 -14.59 -22.04
C LEU A 497 14.93 -13.67 -22.50
N PHE A 498 15.16 -12.59 -21.74
CA PHE A 498 16.16 -11.58 -22.05
C PHE A 498 17.53 -11.83 -21.41
N GLU A 499 17.77 -12.99 -20.79
CA GLU A 499 19.11 -13.44 -20.39
C GLU A 499 19.98 -13.81 -21.61
N SER A 500 19.36 -14.21 -22.73
CA SER A 500 20.06 -14.43 -24.00
C SER A 500 20.32 -13.11 -24.70
N GLU A 501 21.59 -12.79 -24.92
CA GLU A 501 21.98 -11.58 -25.65
C GLU A 501 21.54 -11.66 -27.13
N ILE A 502 21.53 -12.86 -27.73
CA ILE A 502 21.08 -13.08 -29.12
C ILE A 502 19.58 -12.75 -29.25
N LEU A 503 18.75 -13.32 -28.38
CA LEU A 503 17.30 -13.05 -28.42
C LEU A 503 16.99 -11.61 -28.03
N SER A 504 17.68 -11.06 -27.03
CA SER A 504 17.52 -9.65 -26.64
C SER A 504 17.82 -8.71 -27.81
N ALA A 505 18.98 -8.86 -28.48
CA ALA A 505 19.32 -8.02 -29.62
C ALA A 505 18.35 -8.21 -30.80
N THR A 506 17.89 -9.44 -31.05
CA THR A 506 16.94 -9.75 -32.12
C THR A 506 15.56 -9.13 -31.86
N ILE A 507 14.99 -9.30 -30.66
CA ILE A 507 13.70 -8.71 -30.27
C ILE A 507 13.81 -7.19 -30.21
N GLY A 508 14.91 -6.65 -29.68
CA GLY A 508 15.16 -5.21 -29.60
C GLY A 508 15.30 -4.57 -30.98
N LYS A 509 15.86 -5.28 -31.96
CA LYS A 509 15.89 -4.84 -33.36
C LYS A 509 14.50 -4.83 -33.96
N TYR A 510 13.71 -5.87 -33.70
CA TYR A 510 12.32 -5.96 -34.16
C TYR A 510 11.49 -4.79 -33.61
N LEU A 511 11.51 -4.56 -32.30
CA LEU A 511 10.80 -3.46 -31.65
C LEU A 511 11.26 -2.09 -32.20
N TYR A 512 12.56 -1.90 -32.42
CA TYR A 512 13.08 -0.67 -33.03
C TYR A 512 12.54 -0.43 -34.45
N SER A 513 12.33 -1.50 -35.23
CA SER A 513 11.76 -1.40 -36.58
C SER A 513 10.30 -0.91 -36.59
N MET A 514 9.60 -0.97 -35.45
CA MET A 514 8.22 -0.49 -35.26
C MET A 514 8.13 1.02 -34.98
N SER A 515 9.24 1.76 -35.03
CA SER A 515 9.32 3.22 -34.80
C SER A 515 8.53 4.10 -35.79
N ALA A 516 7.75 3.50 -36.70
CA ALA A 516 7.00 4.17 -37.75
C ALA A 516 5.46 4.07 -37.59
N ASP A 517 4.98 4.03 -36.32
CA ASP A 517 3.58 3.98 -35.82
C ASP A 517 3.14 2.53 -35.44
N PRO A 518 2.73 2.20 -34.19
CA PRO A 518 2.14 3.06 -33.14
C PRO A 518 3.05 3.55 -32.00
N LEU A 519 4.34 3.15 -31.96
CA LEU A 519 5.21 3.43 -30.80
C LEU A 519 6.18 4.59 -31.05
N ILE A 520 6.30 5.48 -30.07
CA ILE A 520 7.32 6.55 -30.07
C ILE A 520 8.55 6.03 -29.32
N ILE A 521 9.65 5.79 -30.05
CA ILE A 521 10.89 5.24 -29.47
C ILE A 521 11.90 6.36 -29.20
N PRO A 522 12.17 6.71 -27.92
CA PRO A 522 13.16 7.72 -27.58
C PRO A 522 14.58 7.30 -27.93
N ALA A 523 15.43 8.27 -28.26
CA ALA A 523 16.87 8.00 -28.47
C ALA A 523 17.60 7.57 -27.17
N THR A 524 16.98 7.74 -26.01
CA THR A 524 17.54 7.38 -24.69
C THR A 524 17.42 5.90 -24.36
N VAL A 525 16.56 5.16 -25.06
CA VAL A 525 16.25 3.75 -24.76
C VAL A 525 16.79 2.78 -25.82
N VAL A 526 17.65 3.27 -26.72
CA VAL A 526 18.26 2.49 -27.79
C VAL A 526 19.77 2.42 -27.63
N GLU A 527 20.36 1.31 -28.06
CA GLU A 527 21.80 1.08 -28.07
C GLU A 527 22.26 0.46 -29.39
N GLU A 528 23.57 0.49 -29.63
CA GLU A 528 24.19 -0.11 -30.82
C GLU A 528 24.84 -1.44 -30.44
N VAL A 529 24.43 -2.51 -31.11
CA VAL A 529 25.01 -3.85 -30.96
C VAL A 529 25.93 -4.13 -32.15
N GLU A 530 27.17 -4.51 -31.86
CA GLU A 530 28.18 -4.89 -32.85
C GLU A 530 28.01 -6.36 -33.26
N THR A 531 28.01 -6.62 -34.57
CA THR A 531 28.02 -7.98 -35.13
C THR A 531 29.08 -8.11 -36.22
N SER A 532 29.41 -9.37 -36.56
CA SER A 532 30.40 -9.70 -37.61
C SER A 532 31.78 -9.10 -37.33
N ASN A 533 32.29 -9.28 -36.11
CA ASN A 533 33.58 -8.76 -35.64
C ASN A 533 33.70 -7.23 -35.77
N GLY A 534 32.67 -6.49 -35.37
CA GLY A 534 32.62 -5.03 -35.32
C GLY A 534 32.36 -4.38 -36.68
N THR A 535 31.93 -5.14 -37.68
CA THR A 535 31.75 -4.64 -39.05
C THR A 535 30.35 -4.10 -39.31
N ILE A 536 29.33 -4.64 -38.63
CA ILE A 536 27.93 -4.25 -38.77
C ILE A 536 27.44 -3.76 -37.39
N LEU A 537 26.74 -2.62 -37.39
CA LEU A 537 26.12 -2.04 -36.20
C LEU A 537 24.61 -2.11 -36.36
N HIS A 538 23.92 -2.68 -35.36
CA HIS A 538 22.46 -2.73 -35.31
C HIS A 538 21.98 -1.84 -34.16
N THR A 539 21.18 -0.82 -34.47
CA THR A 539 20.41 -0.09 -33.46
C THR A 539 19.27 -0.97 -32.96
N VAL A 540 19.21 -1.20 -31.66
CA VAL A 540 18.22 -2.02 -30.96
C VAL A 540 17.68 -1.29 -29.74
N VAL A 541 16.47 -1.66 -29.28
CA VAL A 541 15.97 -1.21 -27.98
C VAL A 541 16.74 -1.92 -26.86
N THR A 542 17.14 -1.17 -25.83
CA THR A 542 17.89 -1.73 -24.69
C THR A 542 17.09 -2.80 -23.96
N THR A 543 17.80 -3.78 -23.38
CA THR A 543 17.17 -4.87 -22.61
C THR A 543 16.29 -4.34 -21.47
N VAL A 544 16.72 -3.27 -20.79
CA VAL A 544 15.96 -2.67 -19.67
C VAL A 544 14.62 -2.12 -20.16
N GLU A 545 14.64 -1.37 -21.26
CA GLU A 545 13.40 -0.82 -21.83
C GLU A 545 12.49 -1.92 -22.37
N MET A 546 13.03 -2.95 -23.04
CA MET A 546 12.20 -4.07 -23.50
C MET A 546 11.47 -4.74 -22.34
N LYS A 547 12.17 -5.03 -21.22
CA LYS A 547 11.52 -5.59 -20.03
C LYS A 547 10.38 -4.71 -19.54
N ALA A 548 10.59 -3.39 -19.48
CA ALA A 548 9.56 -2.44 -19.08
C ALA A 548 8.35 -2.44 -20.05
N VAL A 549 8.60 -2.44 -21.36
CA VAL A 549 7.54 -2.54 -22.39
C VAL A 549 6.73 -3.82 -22.22
N PHE A 550 7.36 -4.99 -22.15
CA PHE A 550 6.65 -6.26 -22.02
C PHE A 550 5.87 -6.37 -20.70
N ASN A 551 6.44 -5.90 -19.59
CA ASN A 551 5.72 -5.85 -18.30
C ASN A 551 4.49 -4.93 -18.36
N ALA A 552 4.62 -3.75 -18.98
CA ALA A 552 3.51 -2.83 -19.13
C ALA A 552 2.42 -3.37 -20.08
N LEU A 553 2.80 -3.98 -21.21
CA LEU A 553 1.87 -4.59 -22.15
C LEU A 553 1.10 -5.77 -21.54
N ALA A 554 1.75 -6.57 -20.67
CA ALA A 554 1.09 -7.63 -19.93
C ALA A 554 -0.02 -7.11 -19.00
N ILE A 555 0.13 -5.89 -18.45
CA ILE A 555 -0.89 -5.21 -17.64
C ILE A 555 -2.01 -4.65 -18.53
N ILE A 556 -1.65 -4.02 -19.66
CA ILE A 556 -2.63 -3.46 -20.60
C ILE A 556 -3.48 -4.56 -21.26
N GLY A 557 -2.94 -5.77 -21.40
CA GLY A 557 -3.66 -6.91 -21.98
C GLY A 557 -3.63 -6.96 -23.51
N PHE A 558 -2.62 -6.36 -24.15
CA PHE A 558 -2.45 -6.49 -25.59
C PHE A 558 -1.98 -7.90 -25.97
N GLU A 559 -2.63 -8.49 -26.99
CA GLU A 559 -2.29 -9.83 -27.51
C GLU A 559 -1.36 -9.78 -28.74
N ASP A 560 -1.19 -8.60 -29.35
CA ASP A 560 -0.39 -8.40 -30.57
C ASP A 560 0.10 -6.95 -30.68
N PHE A 561 1.33 -6.77 -31.18
CA PHE A 561 1.91 -5.47 -31.46
C PHE A 561 1.30 -4.77 -32.69
N ASP A 562 0.75 -5.52 -33.65
CA ASP A 562 0.21 -4.97 -34.89
C ASP A 562 -1.19 -4.36 -34.74
N THR A 563 -1.91 -4.68 -33.66
CA THR A 563 -3.29 -4.24 -33.40
C THR A 563 -3.45 -3.34 -32.18
N MET A 564 -2.34 -2.84 -31.60
CA MET A 564 -2.40 -1.95 -30.45
C MET A 564 -3.12 -0.63 -30.77
N ALA A 565 -4.21 -0.37 -30.07
CA ALA A 565 -4.92 0.90 -30.07
C ALA A 565 -4.90 1.47 -28.66
N PHE A 566 -4.26 2.62 -28.47
CA PHE A 566 -4.20 3.31 -27.18
C PHE A 566 -5.41 4.23 -27.03
N ASP A 567 -6.49 3.72 -26.44
CA ASP A 567 -7.70 4.48 -26.13
C ASP A 567 -8.04 4.43 -24.62
N ALA A 568 -9.05 5.19 -24.19
CA ALA A 568 -9.39 5.31 -22.77
C ALA A 568 -10.01 4.01 -22.19
N THR A 569 -10.46 3.06 -23.02
CA THR A 569 -10.98 1.77 -22.54
C THR A 569 -9.88 0.92 -21.90
N LEU A 570 -8.61 1.14 -22.28
CA LEU A 570 -7.47 0.49 -21.64
C LEU A 570 -7.28 0.89 -20.18
N ILE A 571 -7.82 2.05 -19.77
CA ILE A 571 -7.66 2.58 -18.42
C ILE A 571 -8.29 1.61 -17.39
N GLU A 572 -9.37 0.91 -17.76
CA GLU A 572 -10.03 -0.08 -16.90
C GLU A 572 -9.09 -1.21 -16.46
N ASN A 573 -8.10 -1.58 -17.28
CA ASN A 573 -7.14 -2.64 -16.95
C ASN A 573 -6.20 -2.25 -15.78
N PHE A 574 -6.10 -0.95 -15.51
CA PHE A 574 -5.35 -0.39 -14.38
C PHE A 574 -6.17 -0.24 -13.10
N GLU A 575 -7.44 -0.67 -13.08
CA GLU A 575 -8.25 -0.62 -11.85
C GLU A 575 -7.59 -1.41 -10.71
N SER A 576 -7.64 -0.86 -9.50
CA SER A 576 -7.16 -1.49 -8.28
C SER A 576 -8.08 -2.65 -7.87
N THR A 577 -7.47 -3.82 -7.63
CA THR A 577 -8.19 -4.97 -7.08
C THR A 577 -8.56 -4.79 -5.60
N GLU A 578 -7.88 -3.87 -4.91
CA GLU A 578 -8.09 -3.58 -3.49
C GLU A 578 -9.17 -2.51 -3.28
N THR A 579 -9.20 -1.48 -4.15
CA THR A 579 -10.15 -0.36 -4.07
C THR A 579 -10.86 -0.17 -5.43
N PRO A 580 -11.96 -0.93 -5.68
CA PRO A 580 -12.74 -0.78 -6.91
C PRO A 580 -13.22 0.66 -7.10
N GLY A 581 -13.19 1.14 -8.34
CA GLY A 581 -13.48 2.53 -8.70
C GLY A 581 -12.27 3.48 -8.65
N THR A 582 -11.05 2.97 -8.42
CA THR A 582 -9.80 3.76 -8.50
C THR A 582 -8.71 3.02 -9.27
N LEU A 583 -7.78 3.76 -9.89
CA LEU A 583 -6.62 3.17 -10.57
C LEU A 583 -5.51 2.83 -9.58
N ASP A 584 -4.79 1.75 -9.88
CA ASP A 584 -3.67 1.23 -9.11
C ASP A 584 -2.37 1.94 -9.46
N ASP A 585 -1.75 2.58 -8.47
CA ASP A 585 -0.50 3.33 -8.67
C ASP A 585 0.68 2.41 -9.05
N ASP A 586 0.77 1.19 -8.53
CA ASP A 586 1.85 0.26 -8.87
C ASP A 586 1.74 -0.19 -10.34
N LYS A 587 0.51 -0.38 -10.84
CA LYS A 587 0.27 -0.68 -12.25
C LYS A 587 0.61 0.51 -13.16
N LEU A 588 0.25 1.73 -12.75
CA LEU A 588 0.60 2.94 -13.51
C LEU A 588 2.11 3.26 -13.46
N ASP A 589 2.78 2.95 -12.35
CA ASP A 589 4.24 3.01 -12.22
C ASP A 589 4.88 2.05 -13.22
N THR A 590 4.38 0.81 -13.30
CA THR A 590 4.85 -0.19 -14.26
C THR A 590 4.63 0.27 -15.71
N LEU A 591 3.50 0.91 -16.01
CA LEU A 591 3.22 1.48 -17.33
C LEU A 591 4.26 2.53 -17.75
N PHE A 592 4.56 3.48 -16.85
CA PHE A 592 5.42 4.62 -17.15
C PHE A 592 6.91 4.39 -16.81
N GLU A 593 7.28 3.21 -16.29
CA GLU A 593 8.68 2.76 -16.25
C GLU A 593 9.25 2.56 -17.67
N SER A 594 8.38 2.25 -18.65
CA SER A 594 8.76 2.25 -20.07
C SER A 594 8.85 3.67 -20.63
N GLY A 595 10.04 4.06 -21.08
CA GLY A 595 10.26 5.31 -21.78
C GLY A 595 9.55 5.40 -23.13
N ILE A 596 9.32 4.26 -23.81
CA ILE A 596 8.53 4.17 -25.05
C ILE A 596 7.06 4.49 -24.76
N LEU A 597 6.44 3.85 -23.77
CA LEU A 597 5.04 4.10 -23.44
C LEU A 597 4.84 5.49 -22.84
N HIS A 598 5.77 5.96 -22.01
CA HIS A 598 5.77 7.35 -21.51
C HIS A 598 5.78 8.38 -22.65
N ALA A 599 6.66 8.21 -23.64
CA ALA A 599 6.71 9.07 -24.82
C ALA A 599 5.44 8.96 -25.69
N THR A 600 4.90 7.75 -25.83
CA THR A 600 3.72 7.46 -26.65
C THR A 600 2.46 8.10 -26.06
N PHE A 601 2.20 7.91 -24.75
CA PHE A 601 1.09 8.56 -24.04
C PHE A 601 1.24 10.08 -23.96
N SER A 602 2.46 10.58 -23.75
CA SER A 602 2.74 12.03 -23.78
C SER A 602 2.36 12.61 -25.14
N LYS A 603 2.82 11.99 -26.23
CA LYS A 603 2.48 12.44 -27.59
C LYS A 603 0.99 12.37 -27.86
N MET A 604 0.33 11.29 -27.46
CA MET A 604 -1.12 11.11 -27.62
C MET A 604 -1.91 12.26 -26.99
N LEU A 605 -1.63 12.60 -25.72
CA LEU A 605 -2.30 13.71 -25.05
C LEU A 605 -1.91 15.08 -25.62
N LEU A 606 -0.64 15.29 -25.98
CA LEU A 606 -0.19 16.53 -26.60
C LEU A 606 -0.82 16.77 -27.98
N ASP A 607 -1.08 15.71 -28.74
CA ASP A 607 -1.76 15.81 -30.04
C ASP A 607 -3.22 16.29 -29.87
N LEU A 608 -3.88 16.05 -28.72
CA LEU A 608 -5.21 16.61 -28.38
C LEU A 608 -5.20 18.13 -28.19
N THR A 609 -4.02 18.73 -27.99
CA THR A 609 -3.84 20.18 -27.81
C THR A 609 -3.58 20.92 -29.13
N SER A 610 -3.44 20.19 -30.24
CA SER A 610 -2.99 20.72 -31.53
C SER A 610 -4.04 20.55 -32.63
N GLY A 611 -4.67 21.64 -33.08
CA GLY A 611 -5.64 21.57 -34.18
C GLY A 611 -6.67 22.69 -34.14
N VAL A 612 -7.61 22.69 -35.09
CA VAL A 612 -8.81 23.56 -35.04
C VAL A 612 -9.81 23.05 -34.00
N ASP A 613 -9.66 21.78 -33.62
CA ASP A 613 -10.45 21.04 -32.66
C ASP A 613 -9.63 20.79 -31.38
N ALA A 614 -8.69 21.67 -30.99
CA ALA A 614 -7.93 21.49 -29.75
C ALA A 614 -8.90 21.44 -28.55
N VAL A 615 -8.84 20.35 -27.80
CA VAL A 615 -9.90 19.97 -26.85
C VAL A 615 -9.47 20.26 -25.40
N VAL A 616 -8.17 20.22 -25.12
CA VAL A 616 -7.61 20.31 -23.76
C VAL A 616 -6.42 21.26 -23.73
N SER A 617 -6.26 22.01 -22.65
CA SER A 617 -5.07 22.85 -22.41
C SER A 617 -4.11 22.13 -21.47
N ILE A 618 -3.09 21.46 -22.03
CA ILE A 618 -2.04 20.87 -21.18
C ILE A 618 -1.05 21.98 -20.84
N PRO A 619 -0.85 22.35 -19.57
CA PRO A 619 0.03 23.45 -19.20
C PRO A 619 1.51 23.04 -19.24
N TYR A 620 2.42 24.01 -19.30
CA TYR A 620 3.85 23.76 -19.11
C TYR A 620 4.23 23.61 -17.63
N PHE A 621 3.51 24.31 -16.76
CA PHE A 621 3.72 24.29 -15.32
C PHE A 621 2.38 24.12 -14.61
N ASP A 622 2.36 23.40 -13.49
CA ASP A 622 1.19 23.33 -12.61
C ASP A 622 0.96 24.67 -11.86
N SER A 623 -0.10 24.75 -11.06
CA SER A 623 -0.42 25.94 -10.28
C SER A 623 0.64 26.33 -9.23
N GLU A 624 1.54 25.41 -8.87
CA GLU A 624 2.64 25.59 -7.92
C GLU A 624 3.97 25.90 -8.60
N ASN A 625 3.96 26.02 -9.93
CA ASN A 625 5.10 26.29 -10.79
C ASN A 625 6.11 25.11 -10.89
N ASN A 626 5.65 23.87 -10.71
CA ASN A 626 6.41 22.66 -11.06
C ASN A 626 6.26 22.35 -12.55
N GLU A 627 7.30 21.79 -13.17
CA GLU A 627 7.28 21.45 -14.61
C GLU A 627 6.34 20.27 -14.88
N VAL A 628 5.38 20.49 -15.78
CA VAL A 628 4.44 19.48 -16.27
C VAL A 628 4.86 18.96 -17.64
N ARG A 629 5.48 19.82 -18.47
CA ARG A 629 6.00 19.46 -19.78
C ARG A 629 7.51 19.64 -19.83
N GLU A 630 8.23 18.65 -20.35
CA GLU A 630 9.66 18.73 -20.63
C GLU A 630 9.96 18.31 -22.07
N THR A 631 10.88 19.01 -22.76
CA THR A 631 11.33 18.60 -24.10
C THR A 631 12.71 17.97 -24.01
N VAL A 632 12.81 16.68 -24.35
CA VAL A 632 14.08 15.94 -24.43
C VAL A 632 14.36 15.55 -25.87
N GLY A 633 15.36 16.19 -26.47
CA GLY A 633 15.68 15.99 -27.90
C GLY A 633 14.59 16.56 -28.81
N THR A 634 13.84 15.68 -29.47
CA THR A 634 12.71 16.04 -30.37
C THR A 634 11.35 15.62 -29.82
N ILE A 635 11.31 14.99 -28.64
CA ILE A 635 10.09 14.49 -28.01
C ILE A 635 9.73 15.43 -26.86
N GLU A 636 8.46 15.81 -26.78
CA GLU A 636 7.89 16.53 -25.65
C GLU A 636 7.16 15.51 -24.76
N TYR A 637 7.53 15.51 -23.48
CA TYR A 637 7.03 14.62 -22.44
C TYR A 637 6.12 15.39 -21.52
N ILE A 638 5.05 14.72 -21.07
CA ILE A 638 4.27 15.13 -19.91
C ILE A 638 4.87 14.40 -18.71
N SER A 639 5.01 15.05 -17.55
CA SER A 639 5.52 14.39 -16.35
C SER A 639 4.68 13.15 -16.02
N THR A 640 5.32 12.09 -15.50
CA THR A 640 4.61 10.84 -15.20
C THR A 640 3.55 11.05 -14.12
N ASP A 641 3.81 11.92 -13.15
CA ASP A 641 2.83 12.30 -12.13
C ASP A 641 1.58 12.95 -12.76
N GLU A 642 1.75 13.85 -13.73
CA GLU A 642 0.62 14.45 -14.45
C GLU A 642 -0.13 13.43 -15.31
N LEU A 643 0.59 12.53 -16.00
CA LEU A 643 -0.06 11.48 -16.79
C LEU A 643 -0.92 10.57 -15.90
N LYS A 644 -0.39 10.15 -14.74
CA LYS A 644 -1.15 9.37 -13.76
C LYS A 644 -2.37 10.12 -13.26
N ALA A 645 -2.21 11.38 -12.85
CA ALA A 645 -3.32 12.21 -12.39
C ALA A 645 -4.39 12.39 -13.47
N THR A 646 -3.97 12.60 -14.72
CA THR A 646 -4.87 12.74 -15.87
C THR A 646 -5.64 11.44 -16.12
N LEU A 647 -4.97 10.28 -16.14
CA LEU A 647 -5.63 8.97 -16.30
C LEU A 647 -6.61 8.66 -15.16
N LYS A 648 -6.23 8.95 -13.90
CA LYS A 648 -7.11 8.81 -12.72
C LYS A 648 -8.36 9.66 -12.85
N ALA A 649 -8.20 10.91 -13.28
CA ALA A 649 -9.34 11.81 -13.47
C ALA A 649 -10.24 11.37 -14.63
N ILE A 650 -9.69 10.94 -15.76
CA ILE A 650 -10.45 10.37 -16.89
C ILE A 650 -11.28 9.16 -16.43
N TYR A 651 -10.66 8.27 -15.65
CA TYR A 651 -11.35 7.11 -15.08
C TYR A 651 -12.48 7.51 -14.13
N ALA A 652 -12.23 8.46 -13.23
CA ALA A 652 -13.24 8.96 -12.28
C ALA A 652 -14.42 9.65 -12.99
N LEU A 653 -14.16 10.29 -14.13
CA LEU A 653 -15.16 10.93 -14.99
C LEU A 653 -15.94 9.93 -15.87
N GLY A 654 -15.46 8.67 -15.99
CA GLY A 654 -16.09 7.64 -16.80
C GLY A 654 -16.06 7.94 -18.29
N PHE A 655 -14.98 8.54 -18.78
CA PHE A 655 -14.82 8.81 -20.20
C PHE A 655 -14.27 7.59 -20.95
N ASP A 656 -15.01 7.16 -21.97
CA ASP A 656 -14.62 6.05 -22.85
C ASP A 656 -13.65 6.48 -23.98
N ASP A 657 -13.40 7.79 -24.12
CA ASP A 657 -12.57 8.38 -25.17
C ASP A 657 -11.83 9.63 -24.65
N PHE A 658 -10.53 9.75 -24.95
CA PHE A 658 -9.70 10.90 -24.61
C PHE A 658 -10.20 12.20 -25.28
N ASP A 659 -10.86 12.12 -26.44
CA ASP A 659 -11.47 13.28 -27.11
C ASP A 659 -12.63 13.89 -26.30
N SER A 660 -13.16 13.19 -25.28
CA SER A 660 -14.27 13.69 -24.44
C SER A 660 -13.84 14.78 -23.46
N LEU A 661 -12.54 14.94 -23.22
CA LEU A 661 -11.97 15.82 -22.18
C LEU A 661 -12.30 17.31 -22.35
N GLY A 662 -12.64 17.78 -23.54
CA GLY A 662 -12.92 19.20 -23.82
C GLY A 662 -14.38 19.50 -24.03
N THR A 663 -15.24 18.51 -23.82
CA THR A 663 -16.65 18.72 -23.54
C THR A 663 -16.93 18.46 -22.06
N LEU A 664 -15.96 18.72 -21.18
CA LEU A 664 -16.09 18.53 -19.74
C LEU A 664 -17.29 19.33 -19.25
N ASP A 665 -18.40 18.63 -19.04
CA ASP A 665 -19.62 19.19 -18.50
C ASP A 665 -19.33 19.61 -17.06
N PRO A 666 -19.48 20.89 -16.68
CA PRO A 666 -19.24 21.34 -15.32
C PRO A 666 -20.06 20.60 -14.26
N SER A 667 -21.16 19.93 -14.64
CA SER A 667 -21.92 19.06 -13.73
C SER A 667 -21.15 17.81 -13.28
N LEU A 668 -20.12 17.38 -14.02
CA LEU A 668 -19.27 16.26 -13.64
C LEU A 668 -18.26 16.62 -12.52
N LEU A 669 -18.10 17.91 -12.23
CA LEU A 669 -17.22 18.40 -11.17
C LEU A 669 -17.75 18.09 -9.77
N PHE A 670 -19.07 17.98 -9.59
CA PHE A 670 -19.68 17.88 -8.26
C PHE A 670 -19.31 16.61 -7.49
N ASP A 671 -19.01 15.52 -8.19
CA ASP A 671 -18.73 14.22 -7.56
C ASP A 671 -17.23 13.89 -7.48
N ASN A 672 -16.38 14.53 -8.30
CA ASN A 672 -14.99 14.10 -8.51
C ASN A 672 -13.95 15.23 -8.41
N ILE A 673 -14.32 16.42 -7.90
CA ILE A 673 -13.46 17.61 -7.98
C ILE A 673 -12.05 17.41 -7.43
N ASP A 674 -11.90 16.69 -6.30
CA ASP A 674 -10.61 16.50 -5.67
C ASP A 674 -9.64 15.72 -6.58
N VAL A 675 -10.11 14.62 -7.18
CA VAL A 675 -9.31 13.79 -8.11
C VAL A 675 -9.01 14.56 -9.38
N ILE A 676 -9.96 15.34 -9.89
CA ILE A 676 -9.78 16.11 -11.13
C ILE A 676 -8.74 17.21 -10.95
N LEU A 677 -8.75 17.90 -9.80
CA LEU A 677 -7.79 18.97 -9.51
C LEU A 677 -6.38 18.46 -9.17
N GLU A 678 -6.16 17.15 -9.05
CA GLU A 678 -4.80 16.59 -9.00
C GLU A 678 -4.08 16.74 -10.35
N SER A 679 -4.81 16.69 -11.47
CA SER A 679 -4.26 16.92 -12.81
C SER A 679 -4.15 18.41 -13.10
N ALA A 680 -2.95 18.89 -13.39
CA ALA A 680 -2.70 20.26 -13.85
C ALA A 680 -3.40 20.55 -15.19
N THR A 681 -3.51 19.54 -16.07
CA THR A 681 -4.22 19.59 -17.34
C THR A 681 -5.69 19.89 -17.15
N LEU A 682 -6.37 19.14 -16.29
CA LEU A 682 -7.78 19.36 -16.02
C LEU A 682 -8.01 20.59 -15.14
N HIS A 683 -7.11 20.88 -14.21
CA HIS A 683 -7.15 22.11 -13.43
C HIS A 683 -7.05 23.36 -14.32
N ALA A 684 -6.15 23.37 -15.31
CA ALA A 684 -6.04 24.44 -16.30
C ALA A 684 -7.31 24.54 -17.15
N THR A 685 -7.81 23.40 -17.65
CA THR A 685 -9.00 23.33 -18.50
C THR A 685 -10.27 23.81 -17.76
N ILE A 686 -10.44 23.44 -16.49
CA ILE A 686 -11.54 23.92 -15.64
C ILE A 686 -11.39 25.40 -15.34
N SER A 687 -10.17 25.86 -15.03
CA SER A 687 -9.92 27.27 -14.79
C SER A 687 -10.31 28.11 -16.02
N GLU A 688 -9.89 27.69 -17.21
CA GLU A 688 -10.27 28.33 -18.47
C GLU A 688 -11.78 28.32 -18.68
N THR A 689 -12.44 27.17 -18.47
CA THR A 689 -13.90 27.04 -18.56
C THR A 689 -14.62 28.01 -17.61
N LEU A 690 -14.18 28.13 -16.36
CA LEU A 690 -14.76 29.03 -15.35
C LEU A 690 -14.54 30.51 -15.71
N PHE A 691 -13.36 30.88 -16.24
CA PHE A 691 -13.12 32.24 -16.73
C PHE A 691 -14.01 32.57 -17.94
N ASP A 692 -14.28 31.58 -18.80
CA ASP A 692 -15.05 31.75 -20.03
C ASP A 692 -16.58 31.77 -19.83
N LEU A 693 -17.11 31.35 -18.67
CA LEU A 693 -18.53 31.51 -18.30
C LEU A 693 -18.98 32.99 -18.37
N GLY A 694 -18.05 33.91 -18.11
CA GLY A 694 -18.28 35.35 -18.14
C GLY A 694 -18.98 35.91 -16.91
N SER A 695 -18.82 37.21 -16.67
CA SER A 695 -19.31 37.91 -15.47
C SER A 695 -20.83 38.02 -15.35
N GLY A 696 -21.58 37.56 -16.36
CA GLY A 696 -23.04 37.48 -16.31
C GLY A 696 -23.57 36.25 -15.59
N VAL A 697 -22.76 35.19 -15.45
CA VAL A 697 -23.11 33.94 -14.75
C VAL A 697 -22.48 33.95 -13.36
N LEU A 698 -21.15 33.99 -13.31
CA LEU A 698 -20.38 34.03 -12.06
C LEU A 698 -19.22 35.01 -12.23
N GLU A 699 -19.23 36.08 -11.44
CA GLU A 699 -18.13 37.04 -11.44
C GLU A 699 -17.01 36.49 -10.54
N ILE A 700 -15.82 36.29 -11.11
CA ILE A 700 -14.66 35.70 -10.41
C ILE A 700 -13.72 36.83 -9.95
N PRO A 701 -13.69 37.15 -8.64
CA PRO A 701 -12.77 38.13 -8.09
C PRO A 701 -11.34 37.61 -8.18
N THR A 702 -10.35 38.48 -8.40
CA THR A 702 -8.93 38.09 -8.35
C THR A 702 -8.36 38.07 -6.93
N LEU A 703 -9.10 38.63 -5.98
CA LEU A 703 -8.75 38.72 -4.56
C LEU A 703 -10.02 38.44 -3.74
N ASP A 704 -9.88 37.74 -2.62
CA ASP A 704 -10.95 37.54 -1.66
C ASP A 704 -11.08 38.71 -0.65
N PHE A 705 -11.99 38.59 0.32
CA PHE A 705 -12.20 39.57 1.40
C PHE A 705 -10.93 39.91 2.22
N ASP A 706 -10.02 38.94 2.36
CA ASP A 706 -8.79 39.06 3.14
C ASP A 706 -7.59 39.55 2.32
N ASN A 707 -7.79 39.90 1.04
CA ASN A 707 -6.76 40.25 0.04
C ASN A 707 -5.86 39.06 -0.34
N VAL A 708 -6.36 37.83 -0.25
CA VAL A 708 -5.67 36.64 -0.76
C VAL A 708 -6.03 36.45 -2.23
N SER A 709 -5.03 36.14 -3.06
CA SER A 709 -5.23 35.89 -4.49
C SER A 709 -6.00 34.60 -4.71
N THR A 710 -7.10 34.68 -5.45
CA THR A 710 -7.90 33.54 -5.90
C THR A 710 -7.40 32.98 -7.23
N VAL A 711 -6.51 33.72 -7.92
CA VAL A 711 -5.91 33.32 -9.18
C VAL A 711 -4.40 33.23 -9.04
N VAL A 712 -3.79 32.29 -9.77
CA VAL A 712 -2.34 32.17 -9.90
C VAL A 712 -1.97 32.10 -11.37
N THR A 713 -0.90 32.81 -11.76
CA THR A 713 -0.40 32.80 -13.14
C THR A 713 1.04 32.33 -13.13
N VAL A 714 1.33 31.28 -13.89
CA VAL A 714 2.64 30.61 -13.97
C VAL A 714 3.15 30.64 -15.42
N GLY A 715 4.45 30.42 -15.59
CA GLY A 715 5.09 30.45 -16.90
C GLY A 715 5.30 31.86 -17.48
N SER A 716 5.73 31.92 -18.76
CA SER A 716 5.96 33.20 -19.46
C SER A 716 5.84 33.08 -20.98
N GLY A 717 5.41 34.14 -21.66
CA GLY A 717 5.30 34.13 -23.12
C GLY A 717 4.28 33.09 -23.60
N SER A 718 4.71 32.12 -24.41
CA SER A 718 3.87 31.04 -24.93
C SER A 718 3.59 29.91 -23.93
N THR A 719 4.24 29.92 -22.76
CA THR A 719 4.03 28.91 -21.70
C THR A 719 3.20 29.45 -20.53
N LEU A 720 2.57 30.63 -20.71
CA LEU A 720 1.78 31.29 -19.67
C LEU A 720 0.44 30.55 -19.47
N THR A 721 0.10 30.25 -18.22
CA THR A 721 -1.19 29.66 -17.86
C THR A 721 -1.72 30.33 -16.60
N THR A 722 -3.01 30.67 -16.59
CA THR A 722 -3.71 31.26 -15.45
C THR A 722 -4.69 30.24 -14.87
N TYR A 723 -4.52 29.95 -13.59
CA TYR A 723 -5.38 29.04 -12.84
C TYR A 723 -6.24 29.81 -11.85
N LEU A 724 -7.46 29.32 -11.63
CA LEU A 724 -8.20 29.59 -10.40
C LEU A 724 -7.64 28.66 -9.32
N ILE A 725 -7.33 29.14 -8.12
CA ILE A 725 -6.74 28.27 -7.08
C ILE A 725 -7.71 27.13 -6.74
N LYS A 726 -7.16 25.97 -6.35
CA LYS A 726 -7.96 24.76 -6.07
C LYS A 726 -9.05 25.02 -5.04
N ASP A 727 -8.71 25.70 -3.94
CA ASP A 727 -9.67 26.06 -2.88
C ASP A 727 -10.86 26.89 -3.39
N GLU A 728 -10.65 27.78 -4.37
CA GLU A 728 -11.72 28.60 -4.94
C GLU A 728 -12.62 27.76 -5.85
N ILE A 729 -12.06 26.87 -6.68
CA ILE A 729 -12.85 25.94 -7.50
C ILE A 729 -13.69 25.03 -6.60
N THR A 730 -13.07 24.39 -5.60
CA THR A 730 -13.78 23.54 -4.64
C THR A 730 -14.86 24.33 -3.91
N GLY A 731 -14.58 25.56 -3.49
CA GLY A 731 -15.56 26.43 -2.84
C GLY A 731 -16.75 26.81 -3.73
N ILE A 732 -16.52 27.04 -5.03
CA ILE A 732 -17.60 27.31 -6.00
C ILE A 732 -18.51 26.08 -6.09
N ILE A 733 -17.94 24.89 -6.28
CA ILE A 733 -18.70 23.65 -6.41
C ILE A 733 -19.45 23.31 -5.12
N ASP A 734 -18.80 23.40 -3.96
CA ASP A 734 -19.43 23.17 -2.65
C ASP A 734 -20.59 24.14 -2.40
N GLY A 735 -20.39 25.43 -2.69
CA GLY A 735 -21.42 26.45 -2.51
C GLY A 735 -22.60 26.29 -3.47
N LEU A 736 -22.36 25.94 -4.74
CA LEU A 736 -23.43 25.64 -5.69
C LEU A 736 -24.22 24.38 -5.28
N ASN A 737 -23.54 23.35 -4.77
CA ASN A 737 -24.18 22.14 -4.25
C ASN A 737 -25.10 22.47 -3.05
N VAL A 738 -24.64 23.33 -2.13
CA VAL A 738 -25.50 23.87 -1.05
C VAL A 738 -26.72 24.60 -1.60
N LEU A 739 -26.59 25.34 -2.69
CA LEU A 739 -27.72 26.01 -3.33
C LEU A 739 -28.63 25.04 -4.10
N GLY A 740 -28.29 23.75 -4.19
CA GLY A 740 -29.02 22.74 -4.97
C GLY A 740 -28.87 22.93 -6.48
N ILE A 741 -27.74 23.52 -6.90
CA ILE A 741 -27.41 23.80 -8.30
C ILE A 741 -26.36 22.78 -8.73
N ASN A 742 -26.75 21.92 -9.66
CA ASN A 742 -25.90 20.84 -10.18
C ASN A 742 -25.29 21.17 -11.54
N ASP A 743 -25.50 22.38 -12.04
CA ASP A 743 -24.99 22.89 -13.31
C ASP A 743 -24.70 24.39 -13.17
N ILE A 744 -23.42 24.75 -13.33
CA ILE A 744 -22.96 26.13 -13.16
C ILE A 744 -23.52 27.08 -14.21
N GLU A 745 -23.80 26.59 -15.44
CA GLU A 745 -24.42 27.42 -16.48
C GLU A 745 -25.86 27.79 -16.12
N GLY A 746 -26.50 26.96 -15.29
CA GLY A 746 -27.81 27.21 -14.71
C GLY A 746 -27.83 28.24 -13.57
N PHE A 747 -26.67 28.71 -13.10
CA PHE A 747 -26.60 29.69 -12.00
C PHE A 747 -27.03 31.08 -12.47
N GLY A 748 -28.25 31.49 -12.06
CA GLY A 748 -28.81 32.79 -12.38
C GLY A 748 -28.49 33.91 -11.38
N GLY A 749 -27.51 33.73 -10.49
CA GLY A 749 -27.12 34.70 -9.45
C GLY A 749 -28.03 34.75 -8.21
N SER A 750 -29.27 34.25 -8.31
CA SER A 750 -30.24 34.26 -7.19
C SER A 750 -29.84 33.28 -6.08
N ILE A 751 -29.78 33.78 -4.84
CA ILE A 751 -29.45 32.99 -3.64
C ILE A 751 -30.72 32.60 -2.87
N SER A 752 -31.07 31.32 -2.92
CA SER A 752 -32.18 30.74 -2.14
C SER A 752 -31.73 30.44 -0.71
N LEU A 753 -32.51 30.89 0.28
CA LEU A 753 -32.25 30.59 1.69
C LEU A 753 -32.78 29.22 2.11
N ALA A 754 -33.65 28.60 1.30
CA ALA A 754 -34.30 27.34 1.65
C ALA A 754 -33.31 26.18 1.80
N ASN A 755 -32.21 26.20 1.04
CA ASN A 755 -31.21 25.13 1.03
C ASN A 755 -30.05 25.38 2.02
N ILE A 756 -29.97 26.59 2.58
CA ILE A 756 -28.96 26.96 3.58
C ILE A 756 -29.50 26.62 4.97
N VAL A 757 -29.41 25.36 5.39
CA VAL A 757 -30.09 24.86 6.59
C VAL A 757 -29.26 25.11 7.85
N THR A 758 -27.95 24.90 7.76
CA THR A 758 -27.01 24.87 8.88
C THR A 758 -25.90 25.90 8.75
N GLU A 759 -25.14 26.12 9.83
CA GLU A 759 -23.93 26.96 9.78
C GLU A 759 -22.87 26.37 8.83
N THR A 760 -22.77 25.05 8.74
CA THR A 760 -21.87 24.37 7.79
C THR A 760 -22.24 24.67 6.34
N ASP A 761 -23.55 24.76 6.03
CA ASP A 761 -24.00 25.16 4.69
C ASP A 761 -23.61 26.62 4.37
N GLN A 762 -23.67 27.50 5.37
CA GLN A 762 -23.22 28.89 5.23
C GLN A 762 -21.70 28.97 5.01
N ASP A 763 -20.92 28.17 5.75
CA ASP A 763 -19.46 28.09 5.58
C ASP A 763 -19.08 27.64 4.17
N LYS A 764 -19.77 26.62 3.65
CA LYS A 764 -19.57 26.13 2.28
C LYS A 764 -19.96 27.17 1.23
N LEU A 765 -21.09 27.87 1.40
CA LEU A 765 -21.50 28.92 0.48
C LEU A 765 -20.50 30.09 0.43
N LEU A 766 -19.93 30.44 1.58
CA LEU A 766 -19.03 31.59 1.73
C LEU A 766 -17.54 31.21 1.61
N SER A 767 -17.20 29.95 1.32
CA SER A 767 -15.80 29.53 1.13
C SER A 767 -15.23 30.09 -0.16
N SER A 768 -16.02 30.12 -1.24
CA SER A 768 -15.68 30.77 -2.50
C SER A 768 -15.79 32.29 -2.41
N ALA A 769 -14.75 32.98 -2.85
CA ALA A 769 -14.73 34.42 -3.04
C ALA A 769 -15.76 34.89 -4.08
N SER A 770 -16.00 34.08 -5.12
CA SER A 770 -16.98 34.37 -6.19
C SER A 770 -18.42 34.33 -5.68
N LEU A 771 -18.79 33.29 -4.91
CA LEU A 771 -20.11 33.20 -4.29
C LEU A 771 -20.26 34.20 -3.12
N HIS A 772 -19.22 34.39 -2.32
CA HIS A 772 -19.19 35.41 -1.25
C HIS A 772 -19.42 36.82 -1.82
N TYR A 773 -18.75 37.17 -2.93
CA TYR A 773 -18.98 38.43 -3.62
C TYR A 773 -20.41 38.51 -4.19
N THR A 774 -20.92 37.43 -4.81
CA THR A 774 -22.29 37.40 -5.35
C THR A 774 -23.33 37.69 -4.26
N VAL A 775 -23.19 37.05 -3.09
CA VAL A 775 -24.05 37.30 -1.92
C VAL A 775 -23.89 38.76 -1.43
N SER A 776 -22.66 39.25 -1.32
CA SER A 776 -22.38 40.62 -0.89
C SER A 776 -23.02 41.66 -1.82
N LYS A 777 -22.82 41.49 -3.13
CA LYS A 777 -23.38 42.35 -4.17
C LYS A 777 -24.91 42.36 -4.13
N THR A 778 -25.53 41.18 -4.01
CA THR A 778 -26.99 41.04 -3.92
C THR A 778 -27.54 41.90 -2.78
N LEU A 779 -26.90 41.89 -1.61
CA LEU A 779 -27.33 42.63 -0.44
C LEU A 779 -27.08 44.14 -0.55
N LEU A 780 -25.92 44.54 -1.08
CA LEU A 780 -25.57 45.94 -1.30
C LEU A 780 -26.47 46.60 -2.35
N ASP A 781 -26.97 45.82 -3.32
CA ASP A 781 -27.86 46.29 -4.39
C ASP A 781 -29.33 46.47 -3.94
N LEU A 782 -29.73 46.02 -2.74
CA LEU A 782 -31.10 46.20 -2.20
C LEU A 782 -31.44 47.67 -1.90
N GLY A 783 -30.42 48.46 -1.55
CA GLY A 783 -30.53 49.86 -1.16
C GLY A 783 -30.98 50.10 0.29
N ASP A 784 -30.57 51.24 0.83
CA ASP A 784 -30.73 51.62 2.25
C ASP A 784 -32.19 51.70 2.74
N SER A 785 -33.18 51.85 1.84
CA SER A 785 -34.59 51.83 2.21
C SER A 785 -35.09 50.43 2.58
N VAL A 786 -34.43 49.39 2.07
CA VAL A 786 -34.72 47.98 2.37
C VAL A 786 -33.83 47.50 3.51
N LEU A 787 -32.51 47.63 3.33
CA LEU A 787 -31.49 47.15 4.25
C LEU A 787 -30.32 48.12 4.25
N ILE A 788 -30.01 48.66 5.43
CA ILE A 788 -28.79 49.45 5.62
C ILE A 788 -27.65 48.48 5.94
N VAL A 789 -26.66 48.38 5.06
CA VAL A 789 -25.45 47.58 5.29
C VAL A 789 -24.32 48.52 5.73
N PRO A 790 -23.95 48.56 7.02
CA PRO A 790 -23.01 49.54 7.54
C PRO A 790 -21.54 49.24 7.17
N GLU A 791 -20.65 50.22 7.36
CA GLU A 791 -19.21 49.97 7.27
C GLU A 791 -18.64 49.28 8.51
N TYR A 792 -19.19 49.58 9.68
CA TYR A 792 -18.74 49.05 10.97
C TYR A 792 -19.93 48.73 11.87
N THR A 793 -19.74 47.87 12.88
CA THR A 793 -20.71 47.65 13.96
C THR A 793 -20.84 48.87 14.88
N GLU A 794 -21.80 48.83 15.81
CA GLU A 794 -21.98 49.87 16.85
C GLU A 794 -20.72 50.08 17.74
N ASP A 795 -19.86 49.06 17.84
CA ASP A 795 -18.63 49.08 18.67
C ASP A 795 -17.51 49.98 18.13
N GLY A 796 -17.69 50.55 16.92
CA GLY A 796 -16.81 51.58 16.37
C GLY A 796 -15.87 51.10 15.26
N ILE A 797 -15.00 51.99 14.79
CA ILE A 797 -14.26 51.88 13.51
C ILE A 797 -13.02 50.96 13.50
N ALA A 798 -12.94 49.99 14.42
CA ALA A 798 -11.84 49.03 14.43
C ALA A 798 -12.01 48.00 13.31
N GLU A 799 -10.92 47.46 12.75
CA GLU A 799 -10.99 46.47 11.65
C GLU A 799 -11.76 45.19 12.06
N ILE A 800 -11.68 44.79 13.33
CA ILE A 800 -12.45 43.65 13.86
C ILE A 800 -13.97 43.87 13.81
N ASN A 801 -14.40 45.13 13.78
CA ASN A 801 -15.79 45.55 13.69
C ASN A 801 -16.20 45.86 12.25
N ARG A 802 -15.33 45.62 11.26
CA ARG A 802 -15.59 46.00 9.88
C ARG A 802 -16.59 45.05 9.22
N ILE A 803 -17.61 45.64 8.63
CA ILE A 803 -18.72 44.93 7.98
C ILE A 803 -18.56 44.99 6.48
N THR A 804 -18.42 46.18 5.88
CA THR A 804 -18.16 46.31 4.44
C THR A 804 -16.71 46.67 4.15
N LYS A 805 -16.16 46.06 3.10
CA LYS A 805 -14.77 46.24 2.68
C LYS A 805 -14.63 46.14 1.16
N THR A 806 -14.08 47.18 0.55
CA THR A 806 -13.64 47.16 -0.84
C THR A 806 -12.29 46.48 -0.96
N VAL A 807 -12.19 45.42 -1.78
CA VAL A 807 -10.94 44.76 -2.15
C VAL A 807 -10.81 44.76 -3.67
N GLY A 808 -9.76 45.40 -4.20
CA GLY A 808 -9.62 45.61 -5.63
C GLY A 808 -10.76 46.47 -6.19
N THR A 809 -11.64 45.87 -6.99
CA THR A 809 -12.85 46.50 -7.55
C THR A 809 -14.14 45.92 -6.97
N TYR A 810 -14.05 45.07 -5.95
CA TYR A 810 -15.17 44.31 -5.40
C TYR A 810 -15.49 44.79 -3.99
N ASP A 811 -16.78 45.03 -3.72
CA ASP A 811 -17.28 45.36 -2.39
C ASP A 811 -17.84 44.12 -1.73
N TYR A 812 -17.29 43.77 -0.57
CA TYR A 812 -17.68 42.60 0.21
C TYR A 812 -18.34 43.01 1.51
N VAL A 813 -19.27 42.17 1.96
CA VAL A 813 -19.79 42.16 3.34
C VAL A 813 -19.05 41.05 4.11
N SER A 814 -18.67 41.27 5.37
CA SER A 814 -17.91 40.29 6.15
C SER A 814 -18.70 38.98 6.32
N LYS A 815 -18.00 37.83 6.33
CA LYS A 815 -18.66 36.51 6.42
C LYS A 815 -19.50 36.38 7.70
N THR A 816 -19.02 36.93 8.82
CA THR A 816 -19.77 36.95 10.09
C THR A 816 -21.09 37.69 9.96
N GLU A 817 -21.09 38.87 9.33
CA GLU A 817 -22.33 39.63 9.10
C GLU A 817 -23.27 38.89 8.16
N LEU A 818 -22.75 38.31 7.06
CA LEU A 818 -23.56 37.55 6.12
C LEU A 818 -24.28 36.37 6.78
N LYS A 819 -23.58 35.64 7.67
CA LYS A 819 -24.19 34.56 8.45
C LYS A 819 -25.30 35.10 9.38
N ALA A 820 -25.01 36.16 10.13
CA ALA A 820 -25.99 36.79 11.02
C ALA A 820 -27.23 37.27 10.25
N LEU A 821 -27.03 37.89 9.09
CA LEU A 821 -28.09 38.37 8.21
C LEU A 821 -28.93 37.22 7.62
N ILE A 822 -28.29 36.15 7.15
CA ILE A 822 -28.98 34.95 6.66
C ILE A 822 -29.86 34.35 7.77
N ASN A 823 -29.34 34.27 9.00
CA ASN A 823 -30.11 33.80 10.15
C ASN A 823 -31.29 34.72 10.45
N ALA A 824 -31.06 36.04 10.50
CA ALA A 824 -32.12 37.02 10.72
C ALA A 824 -33.23 36.92 9.66
N PHE A 825 -32.87 36.82 8.38
CA PHE A 825 -33.84 36.68 7.29
C PHE A 825 -34.64 35.38 7.37
N LYS A 826 -34.02 34.27 7.76
CA LYS A 826 -34.75 33.01 8.00
C LYS A 826 -35.71 33.14 9.17
N THR A 827 -35.30 33.78 10.26
CA THR A 827 -36.16 34.04 11.43
C THR A 827 -37.34 34.95 11.10
N MET A 828 -37.14 35.93 10.21
CA MET A 828 -38.21 36.77 9.65
C MET A 828 -39.09 36.05 8.61
N GLY A 829 -38.73 34.85 8.17
CA GLY A 829 -39.51 34.04 7.23
C GLY A 829 -39.23 34.31 5.75
N PHE A 830 -38.16 35.03 5.40
CA PHE A 830 -37.74 35.21 4.01
C PHE A 830 -37.14 33.92 3.43
N THR A 831 -37.35 33.71 2.13
CA THR A 831 -36.94 32.48 1.42
C THR A 831 -35.80 32.69 0.42
N ASN A 832 -35.45 33.94 0.11
CA ASN A 832 -34.35 34.32 -0.76
C ASN A 832 -33.83 35.72 -0.37
N LEU A 833 -32.67 36.10 -0.92
CA LEU A 833 -31.99 37.37 -0.64
C LEU A 833 -32.49 38.57 -1.48
N GLU A 834 -33.62 38.48 -2.16
CA GLU A 834 -34.12 39.57 -3.02
C GLU A 834 -35.61 39.90 -2.83
N SER A 835 -36.34 39.15 -2.00
CA SER A 835 -37.81 39.26 -1.87
C SER A 835 -38.27 40.00 -0.62
N PHE A 836 -37.68 41.17 -0.35
CA PHE A 836 -37.99 41.98 0.84
C PHE A 836 -39.08 43.04 0.60
N GLY A 837 -39.42 43.35 -0.67
CA GLY A 837 -40.34 44.43 -1.00
C GLY A 837 -39.63 45.79 -1.09
N ALA A 838 -40.33 46.88 -0.77
CA ALA A 838 -39.74 48.24 -0.78
C ALA A 838 -39.03 48.59 0.53
N GLU A 839 -39.42 47.93 1.63
CA GLU A 839 -38.85 48.03 2.96
C GLU A 839 -39.19 46.77 3.78
N ILE A 840 -38.47 46.50 4.86
CA ILE A 840 -38.83 45.43 5.82
C ILE A 840 -39.96 45.95 6.74
N GLU A 841 -41.06 45.22 6.81
CA GLU A 841 -42.23 45.56 7.62
C GLU A 841 -41.90 45.53 9.14
N SER A 842 -42.49 46.45 9.92
CA SER A 842 -42.22 46.59 11.37
C SER A 842 -42.47 45.29 12.15
N GLU A 843 -43.53 44.57 11.82
CA GLU A 843 -43.91 43.32 12.50
C GLU A 843 -42.80 42.26 12.45
N ALA A 844 -41.98 42.25 11.40
CA ALA A 844 -40.91 41.27 11.22
C ALA A 844 -39.80 41.39 12.28
N PHE A 845 -39.64 42.56 12.91
CA PHE A 845 -38.60 42.76 13.93
C PHE A 845 -39.02 42.26 15.31
N PHE A 846 -40.32 42.16 15.61
CA PHE A 846 -40.82 41.84 16.97
C PHE A 846 -40.63 40.36 17.35
N THR A 847 -40.45 39.47 16.39
CA THR A 847 -40.20 38.05 16.68
C THR A 847 -38.69 37.81 16.81
N ASN A 848 -38.24 37.33 17.98
CA ASN A 848 -36.83 37.04 18.28
C ASN A 848 -35.88 38.23 18.06
N ALA A 849 -36.27 39.44 18.46
CA ALA A 849 -35.48 40.66 18.28
C ALA A 849 -34.00 40.52 18.67
N ALA A 850 -33.70 39.80 19.75
CA ALA A 850 -32.33 39.53 20.20
C ALA A 850 -31.49 38.77 19.17
N GLU A 851 -32.06 37.78 18.48
CA GLU A 851 -31.39 37.02 17.42
C GLU A 851 -31.23 37.88 16.15
N LEU A 852 -32.22 38.72 15.85
CA LEU A 852 -32.23 39.57 14.66
C LEU A 852 -31.11 40.64 14.69
N ILE A 853 -30.91 41.28 15.85
CA ILE A 853 -29.92 42.36 16.00
C ILE A 853 -28.49 41.85 16.18
N GLU A 854 -28.25 40.53 16.17
CA GLU A 854 -26.88 39.99 16.01
C GLU A 854 -26.28 40.43 14.66
N SER A 855 -27.13 40.72 13.66
CA SER A 855 -26.72 41.40 12.43
C SER A 855 -26.67 42.91 12.63
N ALA A 856 -25.51 43.50 12.38
CA ALA A 856 -25.33 44.95 12.43
C ALA A 856 -26.15 45.68 11.37
N SER A 857 -26.44 45.02 10.24
CA SER A 857 -27.30 45.57 9.18
C SER A 857 -28.77 45.62 9.62
N ILE A 858 -29.26 44.59 10.31
CA ILE A 858 -30.60 44.60 10.90
C ILE A 858 -30.68 45.63 12.03
N GLN A 859 -29.69 45.70 12.90
CA GLN A 859 -29.63 46.72 13.95
C GLN A 859 -29.63 48.15 13.36
N ALA A 860 -28.83 48.41 12.32
CA ALA A 860 -28.77 49.70 11.63
C ALA A 860 -30.13 50.06 11.00
N THR A 861 -30.75 49.11 10.31
CA THR A 861 -32.06 49.29 9.65
C THR A 861 -33.16 49.56 10.69
N LEU A 862 -33.15 48.82 11.80
CA LEU A 862 -34.09 49.00 12.90
C LEU A 862 -33.88 50.34 13.63
N SER A 863 -32.63 50.74 13.83
CA SER A 863 -32.26 52.04 14.39
C SER A 863 -32.81 53.17 13.53
N ASP A 864 -32.62 53.11 12.20
CA ASP A 864 -33.17 54.10 11.28
C ASP A 864 -34.71 54.14 11.34
N LYS A 865 -35.38 52.98 11.38
CA LYS A 865 -36.84 52.91 11.55
C LYS A 865 -37.32 53.54 12.86
N MET A 866 -36.61 53.34 13.97
CA MET A 866 -36.95 53.96 15.25
C MET A 866 -36.75 55.49 15.24
N LEU A 867 -35.65 55.95 14.65
CA LEU A 867 -35.27 57.36 14.63
C LEU A 867 -36.07 58.18 13.60
N ASN A 868 -36.31 57.62 12.42
CA ASN A 868 -36.84 58.33 11.26
C ASN A 868 -38.20 57.79 10.77
N GLY A 869 -38.55 56.53 11.10
CA GLY A 869 -39.75 55.85 10.59
C GLY A 869 -41.02 55.98 11.43
N THR A 870 -40.94 56.52 12.65
CA THR A 870 -42.07 56.57 13.61
C THR A 870 -42.98 57.80 13.50
N GLY A 871 -42.71 58.70 12.55
CA GLY A 871 -43.44 59.97 12.42
C GLY A 871 -43.23 60.94 13.58
N GLY A 872 -42.20 60.73 14.41
CA GLY A 872 -41.92 61.52 15.62
C GLY A 872 -42.72 61.09 16.85
N ASN A 873 -43.48 59.99 16.78
CA ASN A 873 -44.21 59.44 17.91
C ASN A 873 -43.29 58.76 18.94
N LEU A 874 -42.09 58.35 18.54
CA LEU A 874 -41.06 57.83 19.43
C LEU A 874 -39.99 58.90 19.70
N VAL A 875 -39.68 59.11 20.97
CA VAL A 875 -38.60 60.01 21.42
C VAL A 875 -37.43 59.15 21.87
N VAL A 876 -36.35 59.12 21.08
CA VAL A 876 -35.13 58.37 21.41
C VAL A 876 -34.08 59.35 21.96
N PRO A 877 -33.62 59.25 23.21
CA PRO A 877 -32.57 60.12 23.74
C PRO A 877 -31.24 59.95 23.03
N ASP A 878 -30.41 60.99 22.98
CA ASP A 878 -29.04 60.91 22.42
C ASP A 878 -28.11 60.04 23.29
N SER A 879 -28.45 59.80 24.55
CA SER A 879 -27.66 58.99 25.49
C SER A 879 -27.63 57.50 25.15
N VAL A 880 -28.57 57.05 24.33
CA VAL A 880 -28.70 55.65 23.85
C VAL A 880 -28.46 55.55 22.35
N ARG A 881 -27.80 56.56 21.77
CA ARG A 881 -27.46 56.61 20.35
C ARG A 881 -25.95 56.62 20.18
N THR A 882 -25.46 55.78 19.30
CA THR A 882 -24.06 55.72 18.93
C THR A 882 -23.90 55.95 17.43
N THR A 883 -23.17 56.99 17.03
CA THR A 883 -22.91 57.27 15.60
C THR A 883 -21.56 56.72 15.19
N VAL A 884 -21.56 55.78 14.23
CA VAL A 884 -20.36 55.17 13.65
C VAL A 884 -20.41 55.32 12.14
N GLY A 885 -19.42 56.01 11.57
CA GLY A 885 -19.41 56.32 10.14
C GLY A 885 -20.62 57.19 9.73
N LEU A 886 -21.45 56.67 8.85
CA LEU A 886 -22.67 57.32 8.36
C LEU A 886 -23.96 56.83 9.04
N VAL A 887 -23.85 55.84 9.94
CA VAL A 887 -25.00 55.21 10.60
C VAL A 887 -25.08 55.70 12.05
N THR A 888 -26.29 56.06 12.47
CA THR A 888 -26.61 56.29 13.88
C THR A 888 -27.38 55.09 14.40
N TYR A 889 -26.73 54.31 15.25
CA TYR A 889 -27.32 53.19 15.95
C TYR A 889 -28.11 53.67 17.16
N VAL A 890 -29.21 52.98 17.45
CA VAL A 890 -29.75 52.88 18.80
C VAL A 890 -29.06 51.69 19.45
N ASP A 891 -28.54 51.89 20.66
CA ASP A 891 -27.75 50.86 21.35
C ASP A 891 -28.55 49.55 21.47
N SER A 892 -27.92 48.41 21.22
CA SER A 892 -28.59 47.10 21.18
C SER A 892 -29.44 46.79 22.42
N THR A 893 -28.96 47.12 23.63
CA THR A 893 -29.74 46.92 24.87
C THR A 893 -30.99 47.81 24.94
N GLU A 894 -30.92 49.02 24.41
CA GLU A 894 -32.06 49.93 24.35
C GLU A 894 -33.08 49.47 23.30
N ILE A 895 -32.64 48.98 22.14
CA ILE A 895 -33.54 48.38 21.14
C ILE A 895 -34.35 47.26 21.77
N LEU A 896 -33.71 46.31 22.45
CA LEU A 896 -34.41 45.19 23.08
C LEU A 896 -35.39 45.65 24.15
N ALA A 897 -34.96 46.55 25.04
CA ALA A 897 -35.83 47.10 26.08
C ALA A 897 -37.04 47.84 25.47
N LEU A 898 -36.84 48.59 24.39
CA LEU A 898 -37.91 49.33 23.71
C LEU A 898 -38.88 48.37 23.01
N MET A 899 -38.38 47.33 22.36
CA MET A 899 -39.21 46.33 21.70
C MET A 899 -40.05 45.53 22.69
N ASP A 900 -39.47 45.11 23.82
CA ASP A 900 -40.19 44.48 24.93
C ASP A 900 -41.27 45.42 25.49
N SER A 901 -40.95 46.72 25.63
CA SER A 901 -41.88 47.74 26.09
C SER A 901 -43.05 47.94 25.13
N LEU A 902 -42.78 47.97 23.82
CA LEU A 902 -43.77 48.12 22.77
C LEU A 902 -44.66 46.88 22.62
N ASP A 903 -44.09 45.68 22.73
CA ASP A 903 -44.85 44.41 22.72
C ASP A 903 -45.75 44.30 23.95
N LEU A 904 -45.27 44.68 25.14
CA LEU A 904 -46.05 44.71 26.39
C LEU A 904 -47.34 45.53 26.24
N ILE A 905 -47.29 46.63 25.48
CA ILE A 905 -48.44 47.53 25.26
C ILE A 905 -49.13 47.31 23.90
N GLY A 906 -48.74 46.26 23.17
CA GLY A 906 -49.37 45.84 21.91
C GLY A 906 -49.16 46.80 20.73
N LEU A 907 -48.04 47.52 20.69
CA LEU A 907 -47.68 48.47 19.63
C LEU A 907 -46.56 47.90 18.74
N ASN A 908 -46.91 47.05 17.78
CA ASN A 908 -45.95 46.35 16.91
C ASN A 908 -45.78 46.97 15.50
N ASP A 909 -46.38 48.13 15.24
CA ASP A 909 -46.29 48.85 13.95
C ASP A 909 -45.74 50.26 14.18
N PHE A 910 -44.52 50.52 13.69
CA PHE A 910 -43.86 51.83 13.87
C PHE A 910 -44.59 52.97 13.15
N THR A 911 -45.38 52.67 12.12
CA THR A 911 -46.14 53.68 11.38
C THR A 911 -47.42 54.09 12.12
N ALA A 912 -47.84 53.32 13.12
CA ALA A 912 -49.10 53.48 13.85
C ALA A 912 -48.94 53.55 15.38
N LEU A 913 -47.78 54.01 15.88
CA LEU A 913 -47.53 54.16 17.31
C LEU A 913 -48.45 55.21 17.95
N SER A 914 -49.12 54.83 19.04
CA SER A 914 -50.00 55.72 19.81
C SER A 914 -49.95 55.38 21.30
N PHE A 915 -49.43 56.31 22.11
CA PHE A 915 -49.24 56.15 23.54
C PHE A 915 -50.34 56.88 24.30
N ASN A 916 -51.29 56.14 24.88
CA ASN A 916 -52.45 56.69 25.58
C ASN A 916 -52.69 55.94 26.89
N PRO A 917 -53.46 56.50 27.83
CA PRO A 917 -53.82 55.79 29.07
C PRO A 917 -54.31 54.34 28.89
N SER A 918 -55.06 54.06 27.81
CA SER A 918 -55.62 52.72 27.56
C SER A 918 -54.60 51.60 27.36
N ASN A 919 -53.37 51.92 26.92
CA ASN A 919 -52.29 50.93 26.76
C ASN A 919 -51.12 51.16 27.72
N LEU A 920 -51.09 52.28 28.43
CA LEU A 920 -50.06 52.59 29.42
C LEU A 920 -50.46 52.23 30.85
N PHE A 921 -51.76 52.22 31.20
CA PHE A 921 -52.18 51.96 32.58
C PHE A 921 -52.29 50.46 32.88
N GLY A 922 -52.00 50.10 34.13
CA GLY A 922 -52.13 48.74 34.63
C GLY A 922 -51.12 47.74 34.06
N VAL A 923 -50.05 48.21 33.42
CA VAL A 923 -48.95 47.39 32.92
C VAL A 923 -47.80 47.33 33.92
N ASP A 924 -46.83 46.44 33.69
CA ASP A 924 -45.62 46.37 34.49
C ASP A 924 -44.69 47.54 34.13
N TYR A 925 -44.65 48.57 34.96
CA TYR A 925 -43.83 49.77 34.74
C TYR A 925 -42.34 49.52 34.85
N ASP A 926 -41.89 48.46 35.52
CA ASP A 926 -40.47 48.11 35.54
C ASP A 926 -40.01 47.56 34.19
N VAL A 927 -40.89 46.83 33.50
CA VAL A 927 -40.64 46.36 32.12
C VAL A 927 -40.84 47.50 31.12
N LEU A 928 -41.94 48.26 31.22
CA LEU A 928 -42.25 49.35 30.30
C LEU A 928 -41.16 50.43 30.25
N PHE A 929 -40.60 50.78 31.41
CA PHE A 929 -39.59 51.83 31.51
C PHE A 929 -38.16 51.29 31.67
N ALA A 930 -37.94 50.02 31.33
CA ALA A 930 -36.58 49.53 31.11
C ALA A 930 -35.90 50.28 29.94
N SER A 931 -36.69 50.76 28.98
CA SER A 931 -36.26 51.61 27.87
C SER A 931 -36.25 53.10 28.26
N SER A 932 -35.10 53.74 28.06
CA SER A 932 -34.98 55.21 28.25
C SER A 932 -35.83 55.96 27.22
N SER A 933 -35.96 55.42 26.01
CA SER A 933 -36.81 55.96 24.95
C SER A 933 -38.29 55.88 25.33
N MET A 934 -38.72 54.82 26.02
CA MET A 934 -40.10 54.71 26.48
C MET A 934 -40.43 55.74 27.57
N GLN A 935 -39.52 55.96 28.53
CA GLN A 935 -39.68 57.01 29.55
C GLN A 935 -39.83 58.40 28.89
N ALA A 936 -38.94 58.74 27.95
CA ALA A 936 -39.00 60.01 27.23
C ALA A 936 -40.29 60.14 26.40
N THR A 937 -40.68 59.05 25.72
CA THR A 937 -41.85 59.00 24.84
C THR A 937 -43.16 59.16 25.63
N VAL A 938 -43.28 58.54 26.80
CA VAL A 938 -44.47 58.65 27.66
C VAL A 938 -44.51 59.96 28.45
N SER A 939 -43.34 60.47 28.87
CA SER A 939 -43.26 61.78 29.55
C SER A 939 -43.76 62.92 28.68
N LYS A 940 -43.48 62.87 27.37
CA LYS A 940 -43.83 63.93 26.42
C LYS A 940 -45.32 64.31 26.42
N PRO A 941 -46.29 63.41 26.14
CA PRO A 941 -47.70 63.77 26.13
C PRO A 941 -48.22 64.22 27.50
N VAL A 942 -47.66 63.69 28.59
CA VAL A 942 -48.01 64.11 29.96
C VAL A 942 -47.54 65.55 30.22
N LEU A 943 -46.29 65.88 29.88
CA LEU A 943 -45.72 67.22 30.03
C LEU A 943 -46.35 68.24 29.09
N ASP A 944 -46.67 67.86 27.85
CA ASP A 944 -47.36 68.72 26.88
C ASP A 944 -48.74 69.17 27.39
N ALA A 945 -49.38 68.39 28.28
CA ALA A 945 -50.67 68.68 28.91
C ALA A 945 -50.57 69.28 30.33
N ALA A 946 -49.39 69.27 30.95
CA ALA A 946 -49.18 69.72 32.32
C ALA A 946 -48.77 71.21 32.40
N LEU A 947 -48.99 71.80 33.58
CA LEU A 947 -48.44 73.09 33.97
C LEU A 947 -47.21 72.88 34.89
N ASP A 948 -46.49 73.95 35.18
CA ASP A 948 -45.42 73.97 36.19
C ASP A 948 -45.93 74.56 37.51
N GLU A 949 -45.05 74.60 38.52
CA GLU A 949 -45.35 75.12 39.86
C GLU A 949 -45.76 76.61 39.90
N THR A 950 -45.70 77.32 38.77
CA THR A 950 -46.16 78.71 38.66
C THR A 950 -47.64 78.83 38.24
N ALA A 951 -48.34 77.70 38.11
CA ALA A 951 -49.76 77.65 37.80
C ALA A 951 -50.61 78.48 38.77
N ALA A 952 -51.67 79.08 38.24
CA ALA A 952 -52.62 79.84 39.06
C ALA A 952 -53.32 78.92 40.07
N VAL A 953 -53.46 79.40 41.31
CA VAL A 953 -54.21 78.72 42.39
C VAL A 953 -55.60 78.31 41.93
N GLY A 954 -55.99 77.07 42.24
CA GLY A 954 -57.28 76.48 41.86
C GLY A 954 -57.34 75.92 40.43
N THR A 955 -56.20 75.64 39.79
CA THR A 955 -56.21 74.96 38.48
C THR A 955 -56.63 73.50 38.62
N THR A 956 -57.35 72.99 37.62
CA THR A 956 -57.73 71.57 37.50
C THR A 956 -56.84 70.80 36.51
N SER A 957 -55.73 71.40 36.10
CA SER A 957 -54.74 70.76 35.24
C SER A 957 -53.60 70.19 36.09
N LEU A 958 -53.03 69.07 35.65
CA LEU A 958 -51.85 68.48 36.29
C LEU A 958 -50.74 69.52 36.38
N ILE A 959 -50.13 69.63 37.56
CA ILE A 959 -48.91 70.40 37.78
C ILE A 959 -47.77 69.40 37.93
N VAL A 960 -46.79 69.46 37.02
CA VAL A 960 -45.53 68.72 37.15
C VAL A 960 -44.43 69.73 37.47
N PRO A 961 -43.98 69.85 38.73
CA PRO A 961 -42.93 70.78 39.11
C PRO A 961 -41.64 70.57 38.30
N ASN A 962 -40.92 71.65 38.00
CA ASN A 962 -39.63 71.57 37.32
C ASN A 962 -38.59 70.73 38.09
N ALA A 963 -38.73 70.63 39.42
CA ALA A 963 -37.87 69.82 40.28
C ALA A 963 -38.07 68.30 40.15
N LEU A 964 -39.14 67.86 39.47
CA LEU A 964 -39.46 66.45 39.18
C LEU A 964 -39.30 66.12 37.69
N ARG A 965 -38.61 67.01 36.96
CA ARG A 965 -38.26 66.83 35.56
C ARG A 965 -36.75 66.71 35.45
N GLU A 966 -36.31 65.92 34.50
CA GLU A 966 -34.91 65.83 34.10
C GLU A 966 -34.73 66.23 32.64
N SER A 967 -33.60 66.84 32.32
CA SER A 967 -33.30 67.32 30.97
C SER A 967 -32.46 66.27 30.23
N ILE A 968 -32.97 65.80 29.10
CA ILE A 968 -32.30 64.88 28.18
C ILE A 968 -31.99 65.60 26.87
N ASN A 969 -31.02 65.10 26.10
CA ASN A 969 -30.80 65.58 24.74
C ASN A 969 -31.51 64.67 23.74
N VAL A 970 -32.22 65.26 22.79
CA VAL A 970 -32.83 64.58 21.64
C VAL A 970 -32.44 65.36 20.39
N ASN A 971 -31.72 64.72 19.47
CA ASN A 971 -31.16 65.38 18.29
C ASN A 971 -30.34 66.62 18.66
N THR A 972 -29.52 66.51 19.71
CA THR A 972 -28.67 67.56 20.30
C THR A 972 -29.41 68.72 20.98
N LEU A 973 -30.74 68.67 21.06
CA LEU A 973 -31.57 69.68 21.71
C LEU A 973 -32.02 69.21 23.09
N PRO A 974 -31.95 70.07 24.12
CA PRO A 974 -32.48 69.73 25.44
C PRO A 974 -34.01 69.64 25.39
N VAL A 975 -34.55 68.55 25.91
CA VAL A 975 -35.98 68.28 26.09
C VAL A 975 -36.18 67.79 27.53
N ASP A 976 -37.27 68.20 28.17
CA ASP A 976 -37.59 67.74 29.52
C ASP A 976 -38.37 66.41 29.45
N GLN A 977 -38.05 65.50 30.38
CA GLN A 977 -38.84 64.32 30.69
C GLN A 977 -39.15 64.27 32.19
N ILE A 978 -40.11 63.46 32.61
CA ILE A 978 -40.44 63.28 34.03
C ILE A 978 -39.44 62.29 34.63
N GLU A 979 -38.95 62.55 35.84
CA GLU A 979 -38.09 61.61 36.56
C GLU A 979 -38.76 60.23 36.67
N LEU A 980 -37.98 59.15 36.51
CA LEU A 980 -38.52 57.80 36.35
C LEU A 980 -39.46 57.37 37.51
N ASP A 981 -39.01 57.54 38.75
CA ASP A 981 -39.81 57.15 39.93
C ASP A 981 -41.10 57.97 40.03
N GLU A 982 -41.06 59.25 39.66
CA GLU A 982 -42.23 60.12 39.63
C GLU A 982 -43.18 59.75 38.48
N LEU A 983 -42.66 59.43 37.29
CA LEU A 983 -43.50 59.02 36.16
C LEU A 983 -44.30 57.77 36.50
N LYS A 984 -43.69 56.78 37.15
CA LYS A 984 -44.36 55.56 37.60
C LYS A 984 -45.51 55.87 38.57
N THR A 985 -45.21 56.58 39.67
CA THR A 985 -46.22 56.91 40.69
C THR A 985 -47.31 57.84 40.15
N LEU A 986 -46.97 58.74 39.22
CA LEU A 986 -47.92 59.60 38.53
C LEU A 986 -48.88 58.79 37.66
N LEU A 987 -48.39 57.85 36.85
CA LEU A 987 -49.28 57.01 36.02
C LEU A 987 -50.17 56.10 36.88
N GLU A 988 -49.66 55.56 37.99
CA GLU A 988 -50.49 54.84 38.99
C GLU A 988 -51.60 55.74 39.54
N ALA A 989 -51.29 56.99 39.88
CA ALA A 989 -52.27 57.94 40.38
C ALA A 989 -53.32 58.32 39.31
N LEU A 990 -52.89 58.54 38.06
CA LEU A 990 -53.81 58.85 36.96
C LEU A 990 -54.74 57.65 36.62
N ASP A 991 -54.26 56.41 36.78
CA ASP A 991 -55.08 55.20 36.66
C ASP A 991 -56.14 55.12 37.78
N VAL A 992 -55.76 55.42 39.02
CA VAL A 992 -56.69 55.49 40.17
C VAL A 992 -57.80 56.53 39.95
N LEU A 993 -57.49 57.65 39.30
CA LEU A 993 -58.48 58.66 38.90
C LEU A 993 -59.33 58.26 37.69
N GLY A 994 -58.96 57.22 36.95
CA GLY A 994 -59.66 56.77 35.75
C GLY A 994 -59.48 57.73 34.57
N ILE A 995 -58.31 58.36 34.44
CA ILE A 995 -57.99 59.26 33.33
C ILE A 995 -57.97 58.48 32.01
N THR A 996 -58.62 59.03 30.97
CA THR A 996 -58.73 58.36 29.66
C THR A 996 -57.93 59.04 28.55
N ASP A 997 -57.42 60.26 28.79
CA ASP A 997 -56.50 60.98 27.91
C ASP A 997 -55.56 61.89 28.72
N PHE A 998 -54.42 62.28 28.13
CA PHE A 998 -53.52 63.27 28.72
C PHE A 998 -53.92 64.68 28.24
N THR A 999 -55.05 65.20 28.71
CA THR A 999 -55.52 66.56 28.38
C THR A 999 -55.64 67.46 29.62
N THR A 1000 -55.74 68.78 29.39
CA THR A 1000 -55.87 69.76 30.47
C THR A 1000 -57.26 69.71 31.12
N GLY A 1001 -57.34 69.91 32.44
CA GLY A 1001 -58.61 70.01 33.16
C GLY A 1001 -59.20 68.69 33.66
N ASN A 1002 -58.37 67.65 33.76
CA ASN A 1002 -58.77 66.29 34.13
C ASN A 1002 -58.97 66.06 35.64
N PHE A 1003 -58.64 67.02 36.50
CA PHE A 1003 -58.76 66.88 37.96
C PHE A 1003 -60.07 67.46 38.49
N ASP A 1004 -61.04 66.58 38.72
CA ASP A 1004 -62.35 66.93 39.27
C ASP A 1004 -62.36 66.80 40.79
N ALA A 1005 -62.60 67.92 41.49
CA ALA A 1005 -62.55 67.98 42.95
C ALA A 1005 -63.60 67.09 43.63
N THR A 1006 -64.79 66.92 43.01
CA THR A 1006 -65.81 66.00 43.52
C THR A 1006 -65.36 64.54 43.45
N THR A 1007 -64.76 64.15 42.34
CA THR A 1007 -64.19 62.80 42.16
C THR A 1007 -63.09 62.55 43.18
N ILE A 1008 -62.18 63.50 43.37
CA ILE A 1008 -61.10 63.42 44.36
C ILE A 1008 -61.63 63.31 45.80
N THR A 1009 -62.67 64.08 46.14
CA THR A 1009 -63.31 64.04 47.47
C THR A 1009 -63.93 62.68 47.80
N SER A 1010 -64.28 61.90 46.77
CA SER A 1010 -64.87 60.56 46.92
C SER A 1010 -63.84 59.42 47.05
N LEU A 1011 -62.55 59.72 46.93
CA LEU A 1011 -61.49 58.72 47.02
C LEU A 1011 -61.35 58.17 48.45
N THR A 1012 -61.03 56.89 48.55
CA THR A 1012 -60.77 56.22 49.83
C THR A 1012 -59.37 56.54 50.36
N ASP A 1013 -59.13 56.33 51.66
CA ASP A 1013 -57.81 56.55 52.28
C ASP A 1013 -56.66 55.78 51.59
N PRO A 1014 -56.81 54.49 51.19
CA PRO A 1014 -55.79 53.80 50.41
C PRO A 1014 -55.56 54.44 49.04
N GLN A 1015 -56.62 54.86 48.34
CA GLN A 1015 -56.50 55.51 47.03
C GLN A 1015 -55.78 56.85 47.15
N LEU A 1016 -56.18 57.73 48.10
CA LEU A 1016 -55.48 58.99 48.35
C LEU A 1016 -54.02 58.78 48.77
N THR A 1017 -53.74 57.71 49.51
CA THR A 1017 -52.36 57.34 49.85
C THR A 1017 -51.55 57.00 48.59
N THR A 1018 -52.10 56.20 47.66
CA THR A 1018 -51.46 55.93 46.36
C THR A 1018 -51.30 57.20 45.54
N MET A 1019 -52.33 58.05 45.45
CA MET A 1019 -52.29 59.32 44.72
C MET A 1019 -51.13 60.21 45.17
N LEU A 1020 -50.99 60.39 46.49
CA LEU A 1020 -50.04 61.31 47.10
C LEU A 1020 -48.61 60.74 47.21
N LEU A 1021 -48.35 59.55 46.66
CA LEU A 1021 -46.97 59.11 46.39
C LEU A 1021 -46.32 59.88 45.24
N SER A 1022 -47.12 60.41 44.30
CA SER A 1022 -46.65 61.29 43.23
C SER A 1022 -46.52 62.73 43.75
N GLY A 1023 -45.35 63.32 43.56
CA GLY A 1023 -45.10 64.72 43.90
C GLY A 1023 -45.90 65.68 43.01
N SER A 1024 -46.13 65.32 41.74
CA SER A 1024 -46.97 66.10 40.82
C SER A 1024 -48.43 66.15 41.28
N ILE A 1025 -48.97 65.02 41.75
CA ILE A 1025 -50.31 64.96 42.34
C ILE A 1025 -50.38 65.72 43.65
N HIS A 1026 -49.35 65.61 44.49
CA HIS A 1026 -49.24 66.36 45.75
C HIS A 1026 -49.35 67.87 45.50
N VAL A 1027 -48.53 68.42 44.59
CA VAL A 1027 -48.59 69.85 44.24
C VAL A 1027 -49.92 70.24 43.57
N THR A 1028 -50.48 69.35 42.75
CA THR A 1028 -51.78 69.60 42.10
C THR A 1028 -52.91 69.69 43.13
N PHE A 1029 -52.96 68.78 44.10
CA PHE A 1029 -54.00 68.78 45.13
C PHE A 1029 -53.84 69.95 46.11
N ASP A 1030 -52.60 70.31 46.46
CA ASP A 1030 -52.31 71.50 47.25
C ASP A 1030 -52.80 72.78 46.55
N ASN A 1031 -52.47 72.95 45.26
CA ASN A 1031 -52.94 74.09 44.48
C ASN A 1031 -54.47 74.18 44.39
N MET A 1032 -55.15 73.03 44.31
CA MET A 1032 -56.61 72.97 44.35
C MET A 1032 -57.15 73.34 45.74
N LEU A 1033 -56.53 72.84 46.80
CA LEU A 1033 -56.90 73.11 48.19
C LEU A 1033 -56.79 74.59 48.54
N ASP A 1034 -55.70 75.24 48.10
CA ASP A 1034 -55.44 76.68 48.28
C ASP A 1034 -56.51 77.60 47.68
N SER A 1035 -57.33 77.08 46.76
CA SER A 1035 -58.45 77.82 46.19
C SER A 1035 -59.67 77.91 47.13
N ASN A 1036 -59.69 77.13 48.21
CA ASN A 1036 -60.81 77.11 49.13
C ASN A 1036 -60.83 78.38 50.00
N PRO A 1037 -61.85 79.25 49.86
CA PRO A 1037 -61.91 80.52 50.58
C PRO A 1037 -62.25 80.37 52.07
N ASN A 1038 -62.67 79.18 52.50
CA ASN A 1038 -63.12 78.92 53.87
C ASN A 1038 -62.00 78.43 54.79
N ILE A 1039 -60.81 78.17 54.24
CA ILE A 1039 -59.69 77.60 55.00
C ILE A 1039 -58.52 78.56 55.11
N SER A 1040 -57.69 78.32 56.11
CA SER A 1040 -56.32 78.85 56.19
C SER A 1040 -55.45 77.69 56.65
N VAL A 1041 -54.47 77.31 55.83
CA VAL A 1041 -53.52 76.26 56.18
C VAL A 1041 -52.62 76.77 57.32
N PRO A 1042 -52.52 76.07 58.47
CA PRO A 1042 -51.63 76.48 59.55
C PRO A 1042 -50.17 76.08 59.24
N GLU A 1043 -49.19 76.81 59.78
CA GLU A 1043 -47.75 76.55 59.54
C GLU A 1043 -47.34 75.10 59.89
N LEU A 1044 -47.94 74.49 60.92
CA LEU A 1044 -47.70 73.09 61.30
C LEU A 1044 -48.16 72.07 60.26
N ALA A 1045 -49.05 72.47 59.35
CA ALA A 1045 -49.56 71.66 58.25
C ALA A 1045 -48.77 71.83 56.95
N GLU A 1046 -47.76 72.71 56.90
CA GLU A 1046 -46.99 73.02 55.71
C GLU A 1046 -45.57 72.42 55.76
N THR A 1047 -44.93 72.35 54.61
CA THR A 1047 -43.49 72.08 54.46
C THR A 1047 -42.76 73.36 54.08
N ASP A 1048 -41.53 73.55 54.60
CA ASP A 1048 -40.72 74.73 54.30
C ASP A 1048 -40.42 74.89 52.80
N LEU A 1049 -39.94 73.82 52.15
CA LEU A 1049 -39.65 73.77 50.71
C LEU A 1049 -39.60 72.32 50.24
N LEU A 1050 -40.51 71.93 49.35
CA LEU A 1050 -40.55 70.61 48.72
C LEU A 1050 -40.93 70.75 47.24
N TYR A 1051 -40.28 69.99 46.34
CA TYR A 1051 -40.47 70.10 44.88
C TYR A 1051 -40.29 71.53 44.31
N SER A 1052 -39.47 72.36 44.96
CA SER A 1052 -39.31 73.79 44.68
C SER A 1052 -40.55 74.67 44.93
N VAL A 1053 -41.55 74.16 45.65
CA VAL A 1053 -42.73 74.88 46.14
C VAL A 1053 -42.54 75.21 47.63
N ASN A 1054 -42.72 76.47 48.00
CA ASN A 1054 -42.70 76.89 49.41
C ASN A 1054 -44.08 76.71 50.03
N ASN A 1055 -44.13 76.43 51.34
CA ASN A 1055 -45.38 76.32 52.11
C ASN A 1055 -46.35 75.25 51.57
N LEU A 1056 -45.83 74.21 50.93
CA LEU A 1056 -46.64 73.12 50.38
C LEU A 1056 -47.28 72.34 51.53
N THR A 1057 -48.61 72.19 51.55
CA THR A 1057 -49.33 71.45 52.59
C THR A 1057 -48.82 70.02 52.66
N LEU A 1058 -48.60 69.45 53.84
CA LEU A 1058 -48.14 68.07 54.03
C LEU A 1058 -49.07 67.09 53.30
N ALA A 1059 -48.51 66.11 52.58
CA ALA A 1059 -49.30 65.11 51.84
C ALA A 1059 -50.35 64.41 52.72
N ASN A 1060 -49.96 64.00 53.93
CA ASN A 1060 -50.90 63.43 54.90
C ASN A 1060 -52.01 64.40 55.30
N GLU A 1061 -51.71 65.69 55.42
CA GLU A 1061 -52.71 66.69 55.79
C GLU A 1061 -53.72 66.93 54.65
N ILE A 1062 -53.27 67.03 53.39
CA ILE A 1062 -54.16 67.08 52.22
C ILE A 1062 -55.09 65.86 52.21
N LYS A 1063 -54.52 64.66 52.44
CA LYS A 1063 -55.30 63.42 52.55
C LYS A 1063 -56.36 63.51 53.65
N TYR A 1064 -55.96 63.91 54.86
CA TYR A 1064 -56.87 63.99 56.00
C TYR A 1064 -57.96 65.04 55.78
N PHE A 1065 -57.63 66.18 55.16
CA PHE A 1065 -58.60 67.21 54.82
C PHE A 1065 -59.61 66.72 53.78
N ILE A 1066 -59.17 66.02 52.72
CA ILE A 1066 -60.07 65.46 51.70
C ILE A 1066 -60.98 64.39 52.32
N LEU A 1067 -60.46 63.52 53.18
CA LEU A 1067 -61.26 62.53 53.91
C LEU A 1067 -62.27 63.19 54.85
N ALA A 1068 -61.88 64.27 55.54
CA ALA A 1068 -62.77 65.07 56.36
C ALA A 1068 -63.89 65.69 55.51
N ALA A 1069 -63.55 66.22 54.34
CA ALA A 1069 -64.50 66.81 53.40
C ALA A 1069 -65.54 65.79 52.91
N GLY A 1070 -65.11 64.57 52.56
CA GLY A 1070 -66.00 63.48 52.21
C GLY A 1070 -66.88 63.01 53.38
N THR A 1071 -66.34 63.03 54.61
CA THR A 1071 -67.03 62.57 55.83
C THR A 1071 -68.11 63.53 56.31
N ILE A 1072 -67.87 64.85 56.27
CA ILE A 1072 -68.85 65.88 56.66
C ILE A 1072 -70.00 66.02 55.64
N GLY A 1073 -69.94 65.26 54.53
CA GLY A 1073 -70.93 65.29 53.45
C GLY A 1073 -70.67 66.39 52.40
N GLY A 1074 -69.46 66.97 52.37
CA GLY A 1074 -69.04 67.92 51.35
C GLY A 1074 -68.87 67.23 50.00
N SER A 1075 -69.44 67.80 48.94
CA SER A 1075 -69.28 67.27 47.57
C SER A 1075 -67.99 67.72 46.89
N ASP A 1076 -67.23 68.63 47.50
CA ASP A 1076 -66.05 69.27 46.89
C ASP A 1076 -65.12 69.86 47.98
N PHE A 1077 -63.93 69.28 48.14
CA PHE A 1077 -62.93 69.74 49.12
C PHE A 1077 -62.40 71.15 48.85
N THR A 1078 -62.54 71.68 47.63
CA THR A 1078 -62.11 73.06 47.29
C THR A 1078 -63.10 74.13 47.73
N SER A 1079 -64.28 73.75 48.23
CA SER A 1079 -65.28 74.69 48.75
C SER A 1079 -65.96 74.25 50.04
N VAL A 1080 -65.57 73.08 50.58
CA VAL A 1080 -66.08 72.58 51.85
C VAL A 1080 -65.77 73.56 52.98
N ASP A 1081 -66.68 73.60 53.95
CA ASP A 1081 -66.55 74.37 55.19
C ASP A 1081 -66.89 73.46 56.36
N PHE A 1082 -66.34 73.75 57.53
CA PHE A 1082 -66.48 72.92 58.73
C PHE A 1082 -67.07 73.73 59.87
N ASP A 1083 -68.19 73.24 60.38
CA ASP A 1083 -68.89 73.83 61.52
C ASP A 1083 -68.93 72.81 62.67
N TYR A 1084 -68.58 73.26 63.88
CA TYR A 1084 -68.50 72.37 65.03
C TYR A 1084 -69.87 71.76 65.40
N THR A 1085 -70.98 72.43 65.09
CA THR A 1085 -72.33 71.89 65.35
C THR A 1085 -72.71 70.78 64.38
N ALA A 1086 -72.28 70.88 63.11
CA ALA A 1086 -72.43 69.82 62.12
C ALA A 1086 -71.59 68.59 62.48
N ILE A 1087 -70.36 68.80 62.96
CA ILE A 1087 -69.45 67.72 63.38
C ILE A 1087 -69.96 67.03 64.65
N MET A 1088 -70.43 67.79 65.64
CA MET A 1088 -71.00 67.26 66.89
C MET A 1088 -72.20 66.32 66.65
N ALA A 1089 -72.92 66.48 65.54
CA ALA A 1089 -74.05 65.63 65.17
C ALA A 1089 -73.64 64.28 64.52
N LEU A 1090 -72.35 64.08 64.20
CA LEU A 1090 -71.82 62.85 63.60
C LEU A 1090 -71.45 61.80 64.65
N SER A 1091 -71.19 60.57 64.22
CA SER A 1091 -70.69 59.51 65.10
C SER A 1091 -69.25 59.78 65.56
N ASP A 1092 -68.85 59.20 66.70
CA ASP A 1092 -67.49 59.30 67.22
C ASP A 1092 -66.44 58.98 66.14
N THR A 1093 -66.63 57.92 65.35
CA THR A 1093 -65.67 57.53 64.31
C THR A 1093 -65.56 58.57 63.18
N GLU A 1094 -66.68 59.21 62.80
CA GLU A 1094 -66.71 60.27 61.79
C GLU A 1094 -66.07 61.57 62.32
N GLN A 1095 -66.38 61.94 63.57
CA GLN A 1095 -65.72 63.07 64.26
C GLN A 1095 -64.20 62.86 64.31
N GLN A 1096 -63.76 61.65 64.67
CA GLN A 1096 -62.34 61.31 64.70
C GLN A 1096 -61.69 61.44 63.32
N THR A 1097 -62.34 60.94 62.27
CA THR A 1097 -61.83 61.05 60.89
C THR A 1097 -61.66 62.51 60.47
N ILE A 1098 -62.61 63.37 60.82
CA ILE A 1098 -62.59 64.79 60.49
C ILE A 1098 -61.49 65.54 61.26
N LEU A 1099 -61.38 65.30 62.57
CA LEU A 1099 -60.50 66.04 63.46
C LEU A 1099 -59.02 65.64 63.34
N ILE A 1100 -58.68 64.58 62.61
CA ILE A 1100 -57.26 64.28 62.32
C ILE A 1100 -56.62 65.42 61.53
N SER A 1101 -57.36 66.07 60.63
CA SER A 1101 -56.88 67.21 59.83
C SER A 1101 -56.55 68.41 60.72
N MET A 1102 -55.32 68.89 60.64
CA MET A 1102 -54.87 70.14 61.27
C MET A 1102 -55.61 71.36 60.72
N ILE A 1103 -55.90 71.40 59.42
CA ILE A 1103 -56.65 72.48 58.78
C ILE A 1103 -58.06 72.56 59.38
N VAL A 1104 -58.76 71.44 59.54
CA VAL A 1104 -60.09 71.43 60.15
C VAL A 1104 -60.04 71.91 61.59
N ARG A 1105 -59.08 71.43 62.39
CA ARG A 1105 -58.94 71.88 63.79
C ARG A 1105 -58.64 73.37 63.89
N ASN A 1106 -57.84 73.90 62.97
CA ASN A 1106 -57.58 75.34 62.85
C ASN A 1106 -58.85 76.14 62.53
N ILE A 1107 -59.72 75.63 61.65
CA ILE A 1107 -61.03 76.26 61.34
C ILE A 1107 -61.92 76.30 62.59
N LEU A 1108 -62.00 75.21 63.35
CA LEU A 1108 -62.94 75.08 64.47
C LEU A 1108 -62.51 75.83 65.73
N THR A 1109 -61.19 75.99 65.96
CA THR A 1109 -60.64 76.50 67.23
C THR A 1109 -61.26 77.83 67.69
N PRO A 1110 -61.34 78.89 66.87
CA PRO A 1110 -61.89 80.19 67.30
C PRO A 1110 -63.37 80.13 67.71
N ASP A 1111 -64.16 79.31 67.01
CA ASP A 1111 -65.58 79.14 67.29
C ASP A 1111 -65.80 78.27 68.53
N LEU A 1112 -64.96 77.25 68.75
CA LEU A 1112 -64.97 76.42 69.96
C LEU A 1112 -64.57 77.20 71.21
N GLU A 1113 -63.52 78.05 71.15
CA GLU A 1113 -63.16 78.96 72.24
C GLU A 1113 -64.35 79.83 72.68
N THR A 1114 -65.08 80.35 71.69
CA THR A 1114 -66.28 81.16 71.91
C THR A 1114 -67.41 80.31 72.50
N ALA A 1115 -67.65 79.12 71.97
CA ALA A 1115 -68.70 78.20 72.41
C ALA A 1115 -68.48 77.73 73.86
N VAL A 1116 -67.25 77.33 74.22
CA VAL A 1116 -66.87 76.96 75.59
C VAL A 1116 -67.14 78.10 76.56
N THR A 1117 -66.70 79.32 76.21
CA THR A 1117 -66.94 80.51 77.03
C THR A 1117 -68.44 80.77 77.28
N VAL A 1118 -69.29 80.54 76.27
CA VAL A 1118 -70.74 80.69 76.39
C VAL A 1118 -71.35 79.58 77.24
N MET A 1119 -70.94 78.33 77.05
CA MET A 1119 -71.46 77.16 77.78
C MET A 1119 -71.08 77.19 79.27
N ASN A 1120 -69.87 77.64 79.61
CA ASN A 1120 -69.40 77.86 80.98
C ASN A 1120 -70.26 78.86 81.80
N ILE A 1121 -71.17 79.62 81.16
CA ILE A 1121 -72.13 80.47 81.89
C ILE A 1121 -73.21 79.60 82.58
N THR A 1122 -73.48 78.41 82.05
CA THR A 1122 -74.60 77.54 82.45
C THR A 1122 -74.23 76.12 82.86
N ALA A 1123 -73.04 75.63 82.50
CA ALA A 1123 -72.56 74.29 82.84
C ALA A 1123 -72.01 74.18 84.29
N ASP A 1124 -71.94 72.96 84.84
CA ASP A 1124 -71.27 72.62 86.11
C ASP A 1124 -70.85 71.13 86.05
N PRO A 1125 -69.54 70.79 86.00
CA PRO A 1125 -68.37 71.69 86.07
C PRO A 1125 -68.17 72.56 84.82
N ASP A 1126 -67.33 73.60 84.94
CA ASP A 1126 -66.82 74.40 83.81
C ASP A 1126 -65.73 73.61 83.07
N TYR A 1127 -65.53 73.88 81.77
CA TYR A 1127 -64.36 73.44 80.99
C TYR A 1127 -63.31 74.56 81.00
N VAL A 1128 -62.06 74.27 81.38
CA VAL A 1128 -60.99 75.27 81.43
C VAL A 1128 -60.12 75.14 80.19
N VAL A 1129 -59.94 76.24 79.46
CA VAL A 1129 -59.06 76.27 78.29
C VAL A 1129 -57.67 76.76 78.71
N ASP A 1130 -56.69 75.87 78.59
CA ASP A 1130 -55.30 75.96 79.01
C ASP A 1130 -54.37 76.05 77.80
N ALA A 1131 -53.06 76.23 78.03
CA ALA A 1131 -52.09 76.13 76.93
C ALA A 1131 -51.99 74.69 76.41
N GLU A 1132 -52.19 73.71 77.29
CA GLU A 1132 -52.15 72.27 77.01
C GLU A 1132 -53.24 71.80 76.04
N ASP A 1133 -54.36 72.53 75.92
CA ASP A 1133 -55.41 72.20 74.94
C ASP A 1133 -55.00 72.49 73.49
N TYR A 1134 -53.93 73.26 73.28
CA TYR A 1134 -53.43 73.66 71.96
C TYR A 1134 -52.21 72.84 71.54
N GLU A 1135 -52.04 72.68 70.22
CA GLU A 1135 -50.87 72.01 69.66
C GLU A 1135 -49.55 72.60 70.18
N ASN A 1136 -48.59 71.72 70.46
CA ASN A 1136 -47.30 72.08 71.07
C ASN A 1136 -47.37 72.83 72.42
N ASN A 1137 -48.51 72.83 73.11
CA ASN A 1137 -48.80 73.65 74.29
C ASN A 1137 -48.66 75.17 74.03
N ASP A 1138 -49.05 75.64 72.84
CA ASP A 1138 -48.97 77.05 72.44
C ASP A 1138 -50.34 77.59 72.01
N ILE A 1139 -50.87 78.55 72.77
CA ILE A 1139 -52.17 79.21 72.53
C ILE A 1139 -52.27 79.95 71.19
N LEU A 1140 -51.16 80.13 70.47
CA LEU A 1140 -51.16 80.71 69.12
C LEU A 1140 -51.42 79.67 68.03
N THR A 1141 -51.48 78.40 68.38
CA THR A 1141 -51.81 77.30 67.47
C THR A 1141 -53.30 76.92 67.62
N PHE A 1142 -53.71 75.80 67.02
CA PHE A 1142 -55.07 75.29 67.10
C PHE A 1142 -55.18 74.17 68.14
N PHE A 1143 -56.39 73.84 68.57
CA PHE A 1143 -56.61 72.81 69.59
C PHE A 1143 -56.11 71.41 69.18
N THR A 1144 -55.67 70.61 70.15
CA THR A 1144 -55.33 69.22 69.89
C THR A 1144 -56.60 68.44 69.52
N TYR A 1145 -56.40 67.34 68.80
CA TYR A 1145 -57.47 66.44 68.40
C TYR A 1145 -58.29 65.90 69.59
N LEU A 1146 -57.62 65.57 70.70
CA LEU A 1146 -58.29 65.02 71.89
C LEU A 1146 -59.13 66.09 72.57
N ASP A 1147 -58.60 67.30 72.67
CA ASP A 1147 -59.26 68.39 73.41
C ASP A 1147 -60.48 68.89 72.64
N ILE A 1148 -60.46 68.93 71.30
CA ILE A 1148 -61.69 69.20 70.54
C ILE A 1148 -62.77 68.15 70.81
N ILE A 1149 -62.43 66.86 70.93
CA ILE A 1149 -63.41 65.82 71.25
C ILE A 1149 -64.01 66.04 72.64
N GLU A 1150 -63.18 66.35 73.64
CA GLU A 1150 -63.65 66.64 75.00
C GLU A 1150 -64.48 67.93 75.05
N ILE A 1151 -64.11 68.96 74.30
CA ILE A 1151 -64.90 70.18 74.12
C ILE A 1151 -66.25 69.87 73.45
N LEU A 1152 -66.29 69.05 72.39
CA LEU A 1152 -67.56 68.69 71.74
C LEU A 1152 -68.48 67.91 72.67
N LYS A 1153 -67.94 67.01 73.52
CA LYS A 1153 -68.71 66.33 74.57
C LYS A 1153 -69.23 67.31 75.60
N PHE A 1154 -68.37 68.22 76.07
CA PHE A 1154 -68.77 69.29 76.98
C PHE A 1154 -69.92 70.10 76.39
N LEU A 1155 -69.82 70.51 75.12
CA LEU A 1155 -70.86 71.28 74.43
C LEU A 1155 -72.18 70.50 74.22
N ASN A 1156 -72.16 69.17 74.26
CA ASN A 1156 -73.33 68.30 74.12
C ASN A 1156 -73.90 67.78 75.46
N ASP A 1157 -73.45 68.32 76.61
CA ASP A 1157 -73.78 67.83 77.96
C ASP A 1157 -73.41 66.33 78.18
N GLU A 1158 -72.40 65.83 77.48
CA GLU A 1158 -71.86 64.47 77.64
C GLU A 1158 -70.73 64.42 78.68
N PRO A 1159 -70.47 63.26 79.31
CA PRO A 1159 -69.34 63.11 80.23
C PRO A 1159 -68.00 63.36 79.51
N TYR A 1160 -67.27 64.37 79.96
CA TYR A 1160 -65.97 64.76 79.45
C TYR A 1160 -64.89 64.67 80.54
N ILE A 1161 -63.62 64.71 80.11
CA ILE A 1161 -62.45 64.87 80.97
C ILE A 1161 -61.81 66.21 80.63
N ASP A 1162 -61.91 67.15 81.57
CA ASP A 1162 -61.11 68.38 81.62
C ASP A 1162 -59.65 68.04 81.94
#